data_AF-A0A9P0MB84-F1
#
_entry.id   AF-A0A9P0MB84-F1
#
_cell.length_a   1.000
_cell.length_b   1.000
_cell.length_c   1.000
_cell.angle_alpha   90.00
_cell.angle_beta   90.00
_cell.angle_gamma   90.00
#
_symmetry.space_group_name_H-M   'P 1'
#
loop_
_entity.id
_entity.type
_entity.pdbx_description
1 polymer ?
#
loop_
_entity_poly.entity_id
_entity_poly.type
_entity_poly.pdbx_seq_one_letter_code
_entity_poly.pdbx_strand_id
1 'polypeptide(L)'
;MIGRLTPVQIDQPSLPESSSLLQTVDLLHLLSHVFHVPNTPSWTGFNCRILEDNSLKQKVSYLTPINLSPTNVSVVAYTMEQAQSVGKECGQAYVQVSYDLAIAKIALKIQATEGLKFSNLFIHLGSFYLMMAFFKAVGTFIDECGLSHMMIESKIIASGSVNGIIEGKHFNRCKRLHPLMALGLQILHFDQFLKTERVEHNFVKGQIYEDLLEYQDKKISQSSTLRDLLPNEILSQLLTSYQQYIAETRQGNHGKTAQFYMIYIQLIRYYVNLSRSIRMGDFEMFKAVISKMANLVFIVNQPNYARYCVKYVYVDNLNNVADTHPGLEDDFNKGFFGVKRTDKPFSRVPIDLTLEQTINADAAKRLSGISHFTNSIAARQRWSKSHSIRAALISHVLDICGLRYLEDVTADLQPNRMKIYGKQLADFVEVLEKNCNPFDPSLDSENLYNIATSKPVSPEVADYLISIEENGEGLRNQFINECAEDESRFDKPIKKNRVLNFTEAPKKKKLALGNKVVELRMQRDLFGRMLGISLTHKVDIEKVLSFPLTPMPTSMCHPDGSICKTDKAQLTKLIEKKLETAIDQQPSSFDISIVDGFFMLHLMKEIPQTFDGIAKKFLSAISQMKSVRIDVIFDQYFSPSIKDFERSRREESTIPVFIGPNQIRPHNFGAELKNMEFKIALVNFFIDHWDSEDMVPFIGNKIIYVSFNKCYSYKVLNNKVVRSIEESLSCEEHEEADSRIIYHICQIDFDADVVIRCSDSDILIILMGNMDHLNAFLKIWINIGVGNHQRYVNVNELYRILGDSLSKALPCFHAITGCDYTPAFIRKGKVRPFKILEQSKEYQSAFGNITTDNEDLLDSTFVILEKFVCQMYGVKNSSDVNSVRFHLFSNTFQSKKSDENFEKKFRNFDSSSLPPCKAELQQHLLRVRYVTKLWRNAHLKHPTSLSPVASGWTIKDNKYDFVWFLGEQLPSSIADIIIQNERVLRNDDNDQDDDFNTSSNESDDDDDCQDASFVCNTIME
;
A
#
# COMPACT_ATOMS: atom_id res chain seq x y z
N MET A 1 9.50 -12.94 41.17
CA MET A 1 9.69 -11.95 40.08
C MET A 1 8.65 -10.82 40.12
N ILE A 2 7.58 -10.94 40.91
CA ILE A 2 6.49 -9.97 40.97
C ILE A 2 6.01 -9.97 42.43
N GLY A 3 6.12 -8.83 43.14
CA GLY A 3 5.27 -8.63 44.31
C GLY A 3 3.83 -8.58 43.80
N ARG A 4 2.89 -9.27 44.46
CA ARG A 4 1.49 -9.43 44.02
C ARG A 4 1.01 -8.20 43.25
N LEU A 5 0.56 -8.40 42.01
CA LEU A 5 -0.26 -7.42 41.30
C LEU A 5 -1.58 -7.33 42.04
N THR A 6 -1.59 -6.71 43.23
CA THR A 6 -2.85 -6.46 43.90
C THR A 6 -3.60 -5.46 43.05
N PRO A 7 -4.88 -5.70 42.75
CA PRO A 7 -5.74 -4.66 42.23
C PRO A 7 -5.90 -3.63 43.37
N VAL A 8 -4.91 -2.75 43.52
CA VAL A 8 -5.13 -1.47 44.19
C VAL A 8 -6.29 -0.86 43.42
N GLN A 9 -7.33 -0.41 44.14
CA GLN A 9 -8.50 0.24 43.56
C GLN A 9 -8.01 1.12 42.40
N ILE A 10 -8.34 0.71 41.18
CA ILE A 10 -7.96 1.42 39.97
C ILE A 10 -8.87 2.63 39.93
N ASP A 11 -8.62 3.59 40.81
CA ASP A 11 -8.99 4.96 40.53
C ASP A 11 -8.19 5.30 39.29
N GLN A 12 -8.86 5.28 38.14
CA GLN A 12 -8.26 5.75 36.90
C GLN A 12 -7.68 7.12 37.22
N PRO A 13 -6.39 7.38 36.98
CA PRO A 13 -5.87 8.72 37.17
C PRO A 13 -6.65 9.62 36.23
N SER A 14 -7.63 10.34 36.79
CA SER A 14 -8.30 11.44 36.12
C SER A 14 -7.19 12.40 35.72
N LEU A 15 -7.21 12.89 34.48
CA LEU A 15 -6.27 13.91 34.05
C LEU A 15 -6.27 15.04 35.11
N PRO A 16 -5.11 15.43 35.67
CA PRO A 16 -5.03 16.33 36.81
C PRO A 16 -5.69 17.69 36.51
N GLU A 17 -6.07 18.48 37.53
CA GLU A 17 -6.70 19.81 37.34
C GLU A 17 -5.88 20.76 36.45
N SER A 18 -4.54 20.64 36.46
CA SER A 18 -3.60 21.31 35.54
C SER A 18 -3.89 21.03 34.06
N SER A 19 -4.54 19.89 33.75
CA SER A 19 -4.98 19.51 32.41
C SER A 19 -6.03 20.45 31.86
N SER A 20 -6.86 21.08 32.68
CA SER A 20 -7.92 21.98 32.20
C SER A 20 -7.33 23.26 31.58
N LEU A 21 -6.38 23.89 32.29
CA LEU A 21 -5.63 25.06 31.83
C LEU A 21 -4.86 24.76 30.54
N LEU A 22 -4.13 23.64 30.51
CA LEU A 22 -3.29 23.28 29.37
C LEU A 22 -4.11 22.87 28.15
N GLN A 23 -5.30 22.27 28.34
CA GLN A 23 -6.26 22.04 27.26
C GLN A 23 -6.81 23.36 26.70
N THR A 24 -7.10 24.34 27.56
CA THR A 24 -7.49 25.69 27.12
C THR A 24 -6.40 26.34 26.28
N VAL A 25 -5.12 26.22 26.69
CA VAL A 25 -3.97 26.71 25.91
C VAL A 25 -3.91 26.08 24.51
N ASP A 26 -4.17 24.77 24.40
CA ASP A 26 -4.24 24.08 23.11
C ASP A 26 -5.37 24.59 22.22
N LEU A 27 -6.53 24.91 22.81
CA LEU A 27 -7.64 25.50 22.07
C LEU A 27 -7.34 26.94 21.64
N LEU A 28 -6.67 27.74 22.47
CA LEU A 28 -6.21 29.09 22.07
C LEU A 28 -5.18 29.01 20.92
N HIS A 29 -4.32 27.99 20.91
CA HIS A 29 -3.41 27.71 19.80
C HIS A 29 -4.18 27.38 18.52
N LEU A 30 -5.20 26.52 18.61
CA LEU A 30 -6.10 26.20 17.50
C LEU A 30 -6.78 27.48 16.96
N LEU A 31 -7.44 28.26 17.81
CA LEU A 31 -8.15 29.47 17.40
C LEU A 31 -7.21 30.51 16.76
N SER A 32 -5.96 30.60 17.23
CA SER A 32 -4.95 31.46 16.61
C SER A 32 -4.67 31.08 15.15
N HIS A 33 -4.67 29.78 14.82
CA HIS A 33 -4.54 29.31 13.43
C HIS A 33 -5.83 29.50 12.62
N VAL A 34 -7.00 29.20 13.20
CA VAL A 34 -8.33 29.38 12.57
C VAL A 34 -8.53 30.84 12.13
N PHE A 35 -8.23 31.80 13.00
CA PHE A 35 -8.44 33.23 12.70
C PHE A 35 -7.25 33.91 12.02
N HIS A 36 -6.23 33.15 11.64
CA HIS A 36 -5.00 33.60 11.00
C HIS A 36 -4.28 34.73 11.76
N VAL A 37 -4.15 34.56 13.08
CA VAL A 37 -3.40 35.50 13.91
C VAL A 37 -1.93 35.49 13.43
N PRO A 38 -1.32 36.66 13.16
CA PRO A 38 0.03 36.73 12.63
C PRO A 38 1.06 36.15 13.61
N ASN A 39 2.18 35.65 13.10
CA ASN A 39 3.29 35.12 13.92
C ASN A 39 2.92 33.98 14.87
N THR A 40 1.86 33.21 14.57
CA THR A 40 1.49 32.01 15.31
C THR A 40 2.45 30.85 14.98
N PRO A 41 3.25 30.35 15.95
CA PRO A 41 4.17 29.25 15.72
C PRO A 41 3.51 27.86 15.76
N SER A 42 4.31 26.83 15.50
CA SER A 42 3.93 25.43 15.80
C SER A 42 3.63 25.27 17.30
N TRP A 43 2.98 24.17 17.69
CA TRP A 43 2.65 23.90 19.09
C TRP A 43 3.84 24.00 20.05
N THR A 44 5.02 23.50 19.65
CA THR A 44 6.23 23.56 20.49
C THR A 44 6.71 25.01 20.67
N GLY A 45 6.72 25.78 19.58
CA GLY A 45 7.06 27.20 19.62
C GLY A 45 6.05 28.02 20.44
N PHE A 46 4.76 27.71 20.32
CA PHE A 46 3.69 28.42 21.04
C PHE A 46 3.85 28.26 22.55
N ASN A 47 4.01 27.02 23.01
CA ASN A 47 4.26 26.72 24.42
C ASN A 47 5.59 27.32 24.91
N CYS A 48 6.64 27.33 24.07
CA CYS A 48 7.91 27.99 24.40
C CYS A 48 7.76 29.52 24.55
N ARG A 49 6.83 30.17 23.84
CA ARG A 49 6.64 31.62 23.92
C ARG A 49 5.92 32.01 25.21
N ILE A 50 4.88 31.27 25.58
CA ILE A 50 3.96 31.62 26.67
C ILE A 50 4.37 31.02 28.02
N LEU A 51 5.00 29.83 28.07
CA LEU A 51 5.30 29.19 29.35
C LEU A 51 6.58 29.76 29.98
N GLU A 52 6.52 29.96 31.30
CA GLU A 52 7.69 30.26 32.11
C GLU A 52 8.29 28.96 32.68
N ASP A 53 9.61 28.86 32.65
CA ASP A 53 10.33 27.69 33.16
C ASP A 53 11.65 28.11 33.83
N ASN A 54 11.59 28.19 35.15
CA ASN A 54 12.72 28.57 36.01
C ASN A 54 13.58 27.38 36.45
N SER A 55 13.41 26.20 35.85
CA SER A 55 14.19 25.01 36.21
C SER A 55 15.65 25.12 35.79
N LEU A 56 16.52 24.49 36.58
CA LEU A 56 17.97 24.46 36.36
C LEU A 56 18.35 23.60 35.14
N LYS A 57 19.42 24.00 34.46
CA LYS A 57 20.05 23.19 33.41
C LYS A 57 20.79 22.00 34.01
N GLN A 58 20.63 20.84 33.40
CA GLN A 58 21.44 19.66 33.71
C GLN A 58 22.77 19.68 32.95
N LYS A 59 23.82 19.14 33.57
CA LYS A 59 25.12 18.92 32.94
C LYS A 59 25.19 17.48 32.43
N VAL A 60 25.62 17.32 31.18
CA VAL A 60 25.82 16.00 30.56
C VAL A 60 27.30 15.62 30.67
N SER A 61 27.58 14.40 31.10
CA SER A 61 28.91 13.82 31.16
C SER A 61 28.89 12.39 30.62
N TYR A 62 30.01 11.95 30.04
CA TYR A 62 30.08 10.66 29.36
C TYR A 62 31.03 9.71 30.08
N LEU A 63 30.57 8.49 30.31
CA LEU A 63 31.41 7.38 30.78
C LEU A 63 32.11 6.71 29.59
N THR A 64 33.11 5.87 29.88
CA THR A 64 33.84 5.13 28.85
C THR A 64 32.92 4.11 28.17
N PRO A 65 32.81 4.11 26.82
CA PRO A 65 32.04 3.12 26.08
C PRO A 65 32.54 1.69 26.32
N ILE A 66 31.59 0.76 26.41
CA ILE A 66 31.88 -0.67 26.54
C ILE A 66 31.91 -1.28 25.15
N ASN A 67 33.04 -1.91 24.76
CA ASN A 67 33.21 -2.50 23.44
C ASN A 67 32.67 -3.94 23.38
N LEU A 68 31.39 -4.12 23.73
CA LEU A 68 30.63 -5.38 23.69
C LEU A 68 29.17 -5.06 23.35
N SER A 69 28.40 -6.08 22.93
CA SER A 69 26.98 -5.91 22.63
C SER A 69 26.21 -5.35 23.85
N PRO A 70 25.36 -4.31 23.68
CA PRO A 70 24.60 -3.72 24.77
C PRO A 70 23.52 -4.65 25.33
N THR A 71 23.14 -5.71 24.61
CA THR A 71 22.17 -6.72 25.06
C THR A 71 22.83 -7.88 25.82
N ASN A 72 24.15 -7.89 25.99
CA ASN A 72 24.82 -8.89 26.81
C ASN A 72 24.51 -8.66 28.30
N VAL A 73 24.02 -9.69 28.99
CA VAL A 73 23.65 -9.64 30.42
C VAL A 73 24.77 -9.08 31.30
N SER A 74 26.04 -9.46 31.05
CA SER A 74 27.18 -8.95 31.83
C SER A 74 27.43 -7.46 31.59
N VAL A 75 27.16 -6.97 30.38
CA VAL A 75 27.28 -5.55 30.04
C VAL A 75 26.18 -4.76 30.74
N VAL A 76 24.93 -5.24 30.71
CA VAL A 76 23.82 -4.59 31.40
C VAL A 76 24.07 -4.53 32.91
N ALA A 77 24.47 -5.65 33.53
CA ALA A 77 24.81 -5.70 34.95
C ALA A 77 25.93 -4.70 35.31
N TYR A 78 26.99 -4.64 34.49
CA TYR A 78 28.06 -3.68 34.68
C TYR A 78 27.58 -2.22 34.57
N THR A 79 26.70 -1.89 33.61
CA THR A 79 26.14 -0.53 33.53
C THR A 79 25.30 -0.17 34.76
N MET A 80 24.60 -1.13 35.35
CA MET A 80 23.86 -0.95 36.59
C MET A 80 24.81 -0.70 37.78
N GLU A 81 25.90 -1.46 37.90
CA GLU A 81 26.94 -1.24 38.92
C GLU A 81 27.62 0.12 38.78
N GLN A 82 27.93 0.53 37.55
CA GLN A 82 28.49 1.86 37.28
C GLN A 82 27.54 2.97 37.69
N ALA A 83 26.24 2.83 37.41
CA ALA A 83 25.23 3.79 37.86
C ALA A 83 25.19 3.91 39.39
N GLN A 84 25.31 2.79 40.12
CA GLN A 84 25.39 2.82 41.59
C GLN A 84 26.66 3.49 42.11
N SER A 85 27.81 3.27 41.45
CA SER A 85 29.07 3.93 41.81
C SER A 85 28.95 5.44 41.66
N VAL A 86 28.42 5.90 40.51
CA VAL A 86 28.18 7.32 40.24
C VAL A 86 27.18 7.91 41.25
N GLY A 87 26.10 7.19 41.56
CA GLY A 87 25.14 7.61 42.58
C GLY A 87 25.78 7.83 43.95
N LYS A 88 26.65 6.90 44.38
CA LYS A 88 27.41 7.03 45.64
C LYS A 88 28.34 8.23 45.62
N GLU A 89 29.07 8.46 44.53
CA GLU A 89 29.94 9.63 44.36
C GLU A 89 29.16 10.95 44.38
N CYS A 90 27.93 10.95 43.87
CA CYS A 90 27.01 12.09 43.90
C CYS A 90 26.22 12.22 45.20
N GLY A 91 26.40 11.32 46.18
CA GLY A 91 25.66 11.33 47.44
C GLY A 91 24.16 11.03 47.30
N GLN A 92 23.74 10.34 46.23
CA GLN A 92 22.35 9.98 45.99
C GLN A 92 22.02 8.61 46.60
N ALA A 93 20.94 8.54 47.37
CA ALA A 93 20.46 7.30 47.95
C ALA A 93 19.88 6.35 46.88
N TYR A 94 19.17 6.92 45.90
CA TYR A 94 18.56 6.22 44.77
C TYR A 94 19.05 6.79 43.44
N VAL A 95 19.18 5.94 42.43
CA VAL A 95 19.75 6.31 41.13
C VAL A 95 18.77 5.94 40.02
N GLN A 96 18.57 6.85 39.08
CA GLN A 96 17.72 6.65 37.92
C GLN A 96 18.54 6.23 36.71
N VAL A 97 18.10 5.18 36.00
CA VAL A 97 18.69 4.73 34.75
C VAL A 97 17.61 4.63 33.68
N SER A 98 17.91 5.05 32.45
CA SER A 98 16.98 4.97 31.32
C SER A 98 17.57 4.09 30.24
N TYR A 99 16.80 3.09 29.82
CA TYR A 99 17.23 2.11 28.82
C TYR A 99 16.20 2.02 27.69
N ASP A 100 16.67 1.68 26.49
CA ASP A 100 15.77 1.19 25.45
C ASP A 100 15.04 -0.08 25.93
N LEU A 101 13.98 -0.46 25.23
CA LEU A 101 13.19 -1.61 25.67
C LEU A 101 14.01 -2.92 25.66
N ALA A 102 14.95 -3.13 24.74
CA ALA A 102 15.71 -4.37 24.69
C ALA A 102 16.59 -4.55 25.93
N ILE A 103 17.28 -3.48 26.35
CA ILE A 103 18.14 -3.44 27.52
C ILE A 103 17.31 -3.41 28.81
N ALA A 104 16.23 -2.64 28.85
CA ALA A 104 15.36 -2.51 30.03
C ALA A 104 14.81 -3.87 30.49
N LYS A 105 14.45 -4.77 29.56
CA LYS A 105 14.00 -6.14 29.91
C LYS A 105 15.05 -6.92 30.66
N ILE A 106 16.31 -6.81 30.23
CA ILE A 106 17.44 -7.52 30.83
C ILE A 106 17.76 -6.91 32.18
N ALA A 107 17.80 -5.58 32.28
CA ALA A 107 18.03 -4.86 33.53
C ALA A 107 16.97 -5.20 34.59
N LEU A 108 15.68 -5.23 34.21
CA LEU A 108 14.59 -5.62 35.11
C LEU A 108 14.69 -7.09 35.55
N LYS A 109 15.16 -8.00 34.68
CA LYS A 109 15.41 -9.41 35.05
C LYS A 109 16.58 -9.54 36.04
N ILE A 110 17.66 -8.80 35.82
CA ILE A 110 18.82 -8.74 36.73
C ILE A 110 18.37 -8.19 38.08
N GLN A 111 17.66 -7.06 38.09
CA GLN A 111 17.13 -6.46 39.31
C GLN A 111 16.19 -7.42 40.06
N ALA A 112 15.34 -8.17 39.36
CA ALA A 112 14.47 -9.15 40.00
C ALA A 112 15.21 -10.36 40.57
N THR A 113 16.39 -10.71 40.04
CA THR A 113 17.20 -11.86 40.48
C THR A 113 18.15 -11.46 41.62
N GLU A 114 18.77 -10.28 41.52
CA GLU A 114 19.73 -9.71 42.47
C GLU A 114 19.11 -8.54 43.26
N GLY A 115 17.85 -8.70 43.70
CA GLY A 115 17.03 -7.62 44.25
C GLY A 115 17.68 -6.80 45.37
N LEU A 116 18.40 -7.42 46.30
CA LEU A 116 19.10 -6.71 47.38
C LEU A 116 20.24 -5.82 46.88
N LYS A 117 20.90 -6.22 45.78
CA LYS A 117 22.05 -5.48 45.24
C LYS A 117 21.59 -4.26 44.47
N PHE A 118 20.52 -4.37 43.67
CA PHE A 118 20.05 -3.32 42.77
C PHE A 118 18.73 -2.66 43.19
N SER A 119 18.33 -2.79 44.46
CA SER A 119 17.10 -2.19 45.00
C SER A 119 17.09 -0.66 44.99
N ASN A 120 18.27 -0.02 44.91
CA ASN A 120 18.39 1.43 44.89
C ASN A 120 18.36 2.02 43.47
N LEU A 121 18.21 1.19 42.43
CA LEU A 121 18.13 1.62 41.03
C LEU A 121 16.68 1.70 40.55
N PHE A 122 16.31 2.85 39.99
CA PHE A 122 15.04 3.04 39.33
C PHE A 122 15.21 2.94 37.81
N ILE A 123 14.54 1.99 37.17
CA ILE A 123 14.65 1.74 35.72
C ILE A 123 13.52 2.43 34.95
N HIS A 124 13.86 3.45 34.16
CA HIS A 124 12.98 4.07 33.17
C HIS A 124 12.97 3.29 31.86
N LEU A 125 11.78 3.15 31.28
CA LEU A 125 11.65 2.86 29.86
C LEU A 125 11.97 4.14 29.06
N GLY A 126 12.82 4.02 28.05
CA GLY A 126 13.19 5.13 27.17
C GLY A 126 11.95 5.78 26.52
N SER A 127 11.65 7.01 26.94
CA SER A 127 10.46 7.74 26.49
C SER A 127 10.49 8.07 25.00
N PHE A 128 11.68 8.28 24.40
CA PHE A 128 11.79 8.50 22.96
C PHE A 128 11.46 7.23 22.17
N TYR A 129 11.99 6.07 22.58
CA TYR A 129 11.63 4.81 21.94
C TYR A 129 10.17 4.42 22.17
N LEU A 130 9.59 4.79 23.31
CA LEU A 130 8.15 4.67 23.56
C LEU A 130 7.33 5.53 22.59
N MET A 131 7.73 6.79 22.37
CA MET A 131 7.09 7.67 21.37
C MET A 131 7.18 7.07 19.96
N MET A 132 8.32 6.49 19.56
CA MET A 132 8.45 5.82 18.25
C MET A 132 7.54 4.59 18.12
N ALA A 133 7.49 3.75 19.15
CA ALA A 133 6.59 2.60 19.18
C ALA A 133 5.11 3.03 19.09
N PHE A 134 4.76 4.14 19.76
CA PHE A 134 3.43 4.72 19.66
C PHE A 134 3.13 5.30 18.28
N PHE A 135 4.09 5.98 17.62
CA PHE A 135 3.89 6.42 16.23
C PHE A 135 3.65 5.25 15.28
N LYS A 136 4.35 4.13 15.46
CA LYS A 136 4.06 2.90 14.71
C LYS A 136 2.65 2.36 14.98
N ALA A 137 2.19 2.44 16.23
CA ALA A 137 0.84 2.05 16.62
C ALA A 137 -0.22 2.94 15.95
N VAL A 138 -0.02 4.26 15.97
CA VAL A 138 -0.86 5.25 15.27
C VAL A 138 -0.82 5.03 13.76
N GLY A 139 0.36 4.76 13.19
CA GLY A 139 0.52 4.46 11.77
C GLY A 139 -0.29 3.24 11.33
N THR A 140 -0.33 2.20 12.16
CA THR A 140 -1.17 1.01 11.93
C THR A 140 -2.66 1.35 11.95
N PHE A 141 -3.09 2.28 12.81
CA PHE A 141 -4.48 2.74 12.93
C PHE A 141 -4.94 3.58 11.73
N ILE A 142 -4.07 4.45 11.18
CA ILE A 142 -4.38 5.31 10.04
C ILE A 142 -4.01 4.70 8.68
N ASP A 143 -3.57 3.45 8.67
CA ASP A 143 -3.10 2.79 7.45
C ASP A 143 -4.23 2.71 6.41
N GLU A 144 -3.93 3.17 5.19
CA GLU A 144 -4.87 3.32 4.06
C GLU A 144 -6.16 4.13 4.34
N CYS A 145 -6.25 4.92 5.42
CA CYS A 145 -7.46 5.74 5.67
C CYS A 145 -7.58 6.98 4.75
N GLY A 146 -6.58 7.21 3.89
CA GLY A 146 -6.51 8.34 2.97
C GLY A 146 -5.60 9.50 3.42
N LEU A 147 -5.22 9.57 4.71
CA LEU A 147 -4.31 10.63 5.20
C LEU A 147 -2.94 10.62 4.53
N SER A 148 -2.43 9.43 4.18
CA SER A 148 -1.20 9.25 3.41
C SER A 148 -1.26 9.95 2.04
N HIS A 149 -2.39 9.81 1.34
CA HIS A 149 -2.64 10.49 0.06
C HIS A 149 -2.71 12.01 0.24
N MET A 150 -3.47 12.48 1.24
CA MET A 150 -3.62 13.91 1.53
C MET A 150 -2.27 14.57 1.83
N MET A 151 -1.37 13.91 2.55
CA MET A 151 -0.02 14.42 2.83
C MET A 151 0.85 14.58 1.57
N ILE A 152 0.71 13.66 0.61
CA ILE A 152 1.45 13.71 -0.66
C ILE A 152 0.89 14.82 -1.55
N GLU A 153 -0.43 14.91 -1.65
CA GLU A 153 -1.12 15.87 -2.50
C GLU A 153 -0.92 17.32 -2.02
N SER A 154 -0.95 17.53 -0.70
CA SER A 154 -0.60 18.81 -0.06
C SER A 154 0.90 19.13 -0.08
N LYS A 155 1.74 18.27 -0.66
CA LYS A 155 3.20 18.45 -0.80
C LYS A 155 3.95 18.65 0.52
N ILE A 156 3.36 18.22 1.65
CA ILE A 156 4.04 18.30 2.95
C ILE A 156 5.08 17.18 3.07
N ILE A 157 4.92 16.08 2.33
CA ILE A 157 5.88 14.98 2.21
C ILE A 157 5.96 14.40 0.80
N ALA A 158 7.13 13.86 0.44
CA ALA A 158 7.31 13.07 -0.77
C ALA A 158 6.81 11.62 -0.60
N SER A 159 6.31 11.01 -1.67
CA SER A 159 5.75 9.65 -1.67
C SER A 159 6.69 8.59 -1.06
N GLY A 160 7.98 8.61 -1.43
CA GLY A 160 8.98 7.67 -0.91
C GLY A 160 9.28 7.79 0.59
N SER A 161 8.73 8.81 1.27
CA SER A 161 8.97 9.08 2.69
C SER A 161 7.78 8.75 3.59
N VAL A 162 6.63 8.34 3.01
CA VAL A 162 5.39 8.05 3.74
C VAL A 162 5.51 6.79 4.59
N ASN A 163 6.11 5.72 4.05
CA ASN A 163 6.26 4.45 4.78
C ASN A 163 7.01 4.63 6.10
N GLY A 164 8.02 5.48 6.15
CA GLY A 164 8.75 5.74 7.39
C GLY A 164 7.96 6.51 8.45
N ILE A 165 6.83 7.15 8.09
CA ILE A 165 5.87 7.72 9.05
C ILE A 165 4.92 6.65 9.56
N ILE A 166 4.33 5.86 8.66
CA ILE A 166 3.43 4.74 9.02
C ILE A 166 4.16 3.72 9.91
N GLU A 167 5.43 3.43 9.62
CA GLU A 167 6.25 2.53 10.42
C GLU A 167 6.80 3.16 11.71
N GLY A 168 6.63 4.48 11.91
CA GLY A 168 7.17 5.20 13.07
C GLY A 168 8.70 5.35 13.11
N LYS A 169 9.41 5.01 12.02
CA LYS A 169 10.88 5.03 11.96
C LYS A 169 11.46 6.44 11.82
N HIS A 170 10.78 7.35 11.14
CA HIS A 170 11.25 8.73 10.95
C HIS A 170 10.76 9.67 12.06
N PHE A 171 11.30 9.55 13.27
CA PHE A 171 10.84 10.29 14.45
C PHE A 171 10.64 11.79 14.23
N ASN A 172 11.63 12.51 13.67
CA ASN A 172 11.53 13.96 13.44
C ASN A 172 10.40 14.34 12.46
N ARG A 173 10.08 13.46 11.50
CA ARG A 173 8.96 13.66 10.58
C ARG A 173 7.64 13.38 11.30
N CYS A 174 7.54 12.29 12.05
CA CYS A 174 6.35 11.96 12.85
C CYS A 174 6.02 13.06 13.87
N LYS A 175 7.02 13.52 14.63
CA LYS A 175 6.93 14.63 15.61
C LYS A 175 6.37 15.91 15.00
N ARG A 176 6.61 16.16 13.70
CA ARG A 176 6.17 17.36 12.99
C ARG A 176 4.81 17.18 12.32
N LEU A 177 4.61 16.08 11.60
CA LEU A 177 3.50 15.89 10.67
C LEU A 177 2.23 15.42 11.35
N HIS A 178 2.31 14.53 12.35
CA HIS A 178 1.12 14.08 13.06
C HIS A 178 0.38 15.24 13.76
N PRO A 179 1.06 16.11 14.54
CA PRO A 179 0.42 17.30 15.10
C PRO A 179 -0.13 18.27 14.05
N LEU A 180 0.57 18.45 12.92
CA LEU A 180 0.09 19.31 11.82
C LEU A 180 -1.21 18.77 11.22
N MET A 181 -1.28 17.46 10.93
CA MET A 181 -2.48 16.82 10.41
C MET A 181 -3.64 16.86 11.41
N ALA A 182 -3.36 16.59 12.70
CA ALA A 182 -4.37 16.67 13.74
C ALA A 182 -4.92 18.09 13.89
N LEU A 183 -4.06 19.11 13.82
CA LEU A 183 -4.49 20.51 13.82
C LEU A 183 -5.34 20.86 12.59
N GLY A 184 -4.95 20.43 11.39
CA GLY A 184 -5.73 20.67 10.17
C GLY A 184 -7.12 20.03 10.20
N LEU A 185 -7.22 18.80 10.69
CA LEU A 185 -8.52 18.15 10.92
C LEU A 185 -9.33 18.89 12.00
N GLN A 186 -8.69 19.34 13.08
CA GLN A 186 -9.37 20.05 14.15
C GLN A 186 -9.87 21.45 13.73
N ILE A 187 -9.20 22.10 12.77
CA ILE A 187 -9.68 23.35 12.14
C ILE A 187 -10.99 23.08 11.39
N LEU A 188 -11.03 22.07 10.52
CA LEU A 188 -12.26 21.70 9.79
C LEU A 188 -13.41 21.32 10.72
N HIS A 189 -13.10 20.63 11.82
CA HIS A 189 -14.08 20.30 12.85
C HIS A 189 -14.64 21.54 13.55
N PHE A 190 -13.78 22.53 13.83
CA PHE A 190 -14.20 23.81 14.42
C PHE A 190 -15.05 24.64 13.44
N ASP A 191 -14.70 24.65 12.16
CA ASP A 191 -15.48 25.34 11.13
C ASP A 191 -16.87 24.72 11.00
N GLN A 192 -16.98 23.39 11.13
CA GLN A 192 -18.26 22.70 11.16
C GLN A 192 -19.08 23.01 12.42
N PHE A 193 -18.43 23.15 13.58
CA PHE A 193 -19.07 23.60 14.82
C PHE A 193 -19.72 24.98 14.63
N LEU A 194 -18.98 25.96 14.08
CA LEU A 194 -19.53 27.31 13.84
C LEU A 194 -20.73 27.30 12.87
N LYS A 195 -20.67 26.47 11.82
CA LYS A 195 -21.80 26.27 10.89
C LYS A 195 -23.03 25.69 11.60
N THR A 196 -22.82 24.75 12.51
CA THR A 196 -23.90 24.10 13.28
C THR A 196 -24.57 25.06 14.25
N GLU A 197 -23.77 25.87 14.96
CA GLU A 197 -24.24 26.95 15.84
C GLU A 197 -24.79 28.18 15.08
N ARG A 198 -24.67 28.19 13.74
CA ARG A 198 -25.07 29.30 12.85
C ARG A 198 -24.38 30.62 13.21
N VAL A 199 -23.12 30.54 13.62
CA VAL A 199 -22.29 31.70 13.97
C VAL A 199 -21.29 31.98 12.86
N GLU A 200 -21.23 33.22 12.39
CA GLU A 200 -20.27 33.60 11.34
C GLU A 200 -18.84 33.75 11.88
N HIS A 201 -17.85 33.29 11.12
CA HIS A 201 -16.42 33.44 11.44
C HIS A 201 -16.03 34.90 11.74
N ASN A 202 -16.53 35.85 10.95
CA ASN A 202 -16.21 37.27 11.12
C ASN A 202 -16.77 37.83 12.43
N PHE A 203 -17.94 37.37 12.84
CA PHE A 203 -18.54 37.77 14.11
C PHE A 203 -17.70 37.28 15.29
N VAL A 204 -17.34 36.00 15.32
CA VAL A 204 -16.48 35.45 16.37
C VAL A 204 -15.13 36.16 16.40
N LYS A 205 -14.50 36.31 15.22
CA LYS A 205 -13.22 37.02 15.08
C LYS A 205 -13.30 38.43 15.67
N GLY A 206 -14.35 39.19 15.39
CA GLY A 206 -14.54 40.53 15.94
C GLY A 206 -14.59 40.59 17.47
N GLN A 207 -15.00 39.50 18.14
CA GLN A 207 -15.15 39.45 19.60
C GLN A 207 -13.90 38.97 20.35
N ILE A 208 -13.06 38.12 19.72
CA ILE A 208 -11.96 37.44 20.43
C ILE A 208 -10.57 37.67 19.82
N TYR A 209 -10.46 38.34 18.67
CA TYR A 209 -9.18 38.47 17.96
C TYR A 209 -8.13 39.26 18.74
N GLU A 210 -8.53 40.32 19.46
CA GLU A 210 -7.64 41.07 20.34
C GLU A 210 -7.14 40.22 21.51
N ASP A 211 -8.02 39.41 22.11
CA ASP A 211 -7.64 38.49 23.17
C ASP A 211 -6.60 37.46 22.67
N LEU A 212 -6.82 36.89 21.48
CA LEU A 212 -5.89 35.92 20.88
C LEU A 212 -4.52 36.54 20.60
N LEU A 213 -4.46 37.81 20.20
CA LEU A 213 -3.20 38.55 20.05
C LEU A 213 -2.48 38.71 21.39
N GLU A 214 -3.20 39.08 22.45
CA GLU A 214 -2.64 39.21 23.80
C GLU A 214 -2.09 37.87 24.32
N TYR A 215 -2.80 36.76 24.08
CA TYR A 215 -2.38 35.44 24.54
C TYR A 215 -1.10 34.94 23.90
N GLN A 216 -0.70 35.43 22.72
CA GLN A 216 0.53 34.97 22.08
C GLN A 216 1.78 35.33 22.89
N ASP A 217 1.73 36.41 23.67
CA ASP A 217 2.86 36.93 24.43
C ASP A 217 2.64 36.87 25.96
N LYS A 218 1.47 36.40 26.40
CA LYS A 218 1.13 36.25 27.82
C LYS A 218 1.95 35.16 28.47
N LYS A 219 2.63 35.51 29.56
CA LYS A 219 3.41 34.56 30.37
C LYS A 219 2.51 33.76 31.31
N ILE A 220 2.62 32.44 31.23
CA ILE A 220 1.85 31.47 32.01
C ILE A 220 2.83 30.67 32.86
N SER A 221 2.59 30.65 34.17
CA SER A 221 3.33 29.85 35.14
C SER A 221 2.45 28.70 35.65
N GLN A 222 3.04 27.75 36.38
CA GLN A 222 2.29 26.63 36.97
C GLN A 222 1.23 27.08 38.00
N SER A 223 1.33 28.30 38.53
CA SER A 223 0.35 28.89 39.45
C SER A 223 -0.76 29.68 38.76
N SER A 224 -0.71 29.85 37.44
CA SER A 224 -1.74 30.57 36.68
C SER A 224 -3.08 29.83 36.72
N THR A 225 -4.17 30.56 36.88
CA THR A 225 -5.52 30.00 36.88
C THR A 225 -6.20 30.18 35.52
N LEU A 226 -7.26 29.39 35.27
CA LEU A 226 -8.11 29.57 34.07
C LEU A 226 -8.72 30.98 33.99
N ARG A 227 -9.03 31.61 35.13
CA ARG A 227 -9.56 32.99 35.16
C ARG A 227 -8.52 34.00 34.70
N ASP A 228 -7.25 33.77 35.03
CA ASP A 228 -6.15 34.62 34.54
C ASP A 228 -5.99 34.50 33.02
N LEU A 229 -6.33 33.34 32.46
CA LEU A 229 -6.22 33.03 31.04
C LEU A 229 -7.49 33.28 30.23
N LEU A 230 -8.65 33.55 30.85
CA LEU A 230 -9.93 33.76 30.18
C LEU A 230 -10.76 34.83 30.92
N PRO A 231 -10.36 36.12 30.88
CA PRO A 231 -11.17 37.20 31.44
C PRO A 231 -12.40 37.50 30.56
N ASN A 232 -12.38 37.13 29.26
CA ASN A 232 -13.50 37.29 28.35
C ASN A 232 -14.49 36.13 28.48
N GLU A 233 -15.70 36.43 28.97
CA GLU A 233 -16.78 35.46 29.13
C GLU A 233 -17.24 34.84 27.80
N ILE A 234 -17.21 35.59 26.69
CA ILE A 234 -17.60 35.10 25.36
C ILE A 234 -16.61 34.03 24.88
N LEU A 235 -15.31 34.28 25.04
CA LEU A 235 -14.26 33.31 24.71
C LEU A 235 -14.39 32.06 25.58
N SER A 236 -14.64 32.23 26.89
CA SER A 236 -14.84 31.11 27.81
C SER A 236 -16.05 30.25 27.42
N GLN A 237 -17.18 30.87 27.07
CA GLN A 237 -18.38 30.19 26.60
C GLN A 237 -18.12 29.45 25.28
N LEU A 238 -17.48 30.10 24.30
CA LEU A 238 -17.13 29.48 23.01
C LEU A 238 -16.26 28.23 23.19
N LEU A 239 -15.23 28.32 24.04
CA LEU A 239 -14.34 27.18 24.32
C LEU A 239 -15.09 26.04 25.01
N THR A 240 -15.99 26.36 25.95
CA THR A 240 -16.80 25.36 26.65
C THR A 240 -17.76 24.65 25.69
N SER A 241 -18.48 25.41 24.85
CA SER A 241 -19.36 24.85 23.83
C SER A 241 -18.60 23.99 22.83
N TYR A 242 -17.41 24.41 22.39
CA TYR A 242 -16.61 23.62 21.47
C TYR A 242 -16.05 22.34 22.13
N GLN A 243 -15.68 22.37 23.41
CA GLN A 243 -15.30 21.17 24.15
C GLN A 243 -16.45 20.17 24.26
N GLN A 244 -17.68 20.67 24.47
CA GLN A 244 -18.87 19.83 24.45
C GLN A 244 -19.09 19.22 23.06
N TYR A 245 -18.98 20.01 22.00
CA TYR A 245 -19.08 19.52 20.62
C TYR A 245 -18.03 18.45 20.28
N ILE A 246 -16.78 18.61 20.76
CA ILE A 246 -15.74 17.56 20.66
C ILE A 246 -16.20 16.26 21.34
N ALA A 247 -16.81 16.35 22.53
CA ALA A 247 -17.29 15.19 23.25
C ALA A 247 -18.45 14.49 22.52
N GLU A 248 -19.38 15.25 21.96
CA GLU A 248 -20.49 14.75 21.16
C GLU A 248 -20.02 14.05 19.87
N THR A 249 -19.04 14.62 19.15
CA THR A 249 -18.44 13.96 17.99
C THR A 249 -17.78 12.63 18.36
N ARG A 250 -17.11 12.56 19.52
CA ARG A 250 -16.48 11.32 20.00
C ARG A 250 -17.49 10.24 20.38
N GLN A 251 -18.69 10.63 20.79
CA GLN A 251 -19.80 9.70 21.05
C GLN A 251 -20.49 9.21 19.76
N GLY A 252 -20.14 9.78 18.60
CA GLY A 252 -20.68 9.38 17.30
C GLY A 252 -21.86 10.24 16.82
N ASN A 253 -22.23 11.30 17.54
CA ASN A 253 -23.40 12.14 17.21
C ASN A 253 -23.29 12.84 15.85
N HIS A 254 -22.06 13.02 15.34
CA HIS A 254 -21.78 13.66 14.06
C HIS A 254 -21.31 12.67 12.98
N GLY A 255 -21.63 11.38 13.14
CA GLY A 255 -21.34 10.31 12.19
C GLY A 255 -20.01 9.59 12.45
N LYS A 256 -19.92 8.35 11.96
CA LYS A 256 -18.78 7.45 12.18
C LYS A 256 -17.46 7.98 11.61
N THR A 257 -17.52 8.70 10.49
CA THR A 257 -16.32 9.29 9.86
C THR A 257 -15.72 10.39 10.73
N ALA A 258 -16.55 11.33 11.20
CA ALA A 258 -16.13 12.38 12.13
C ALA A 258 -15.55 11.77 13.43
N GLN A 259 -16.20 10.74 13.97
CA GLN A 259 -15.76 10.04 15.17
C GLN A 259 -14.36 9.42 15.00
N PHE A 260 -14.10 8.72 13.88
CA PHE A 260 -12.79 8.12 13.59
C PHE A 260 -11.65 9.16 13.56
N TYR A 261 -11.83 10.28 12.87
CA TYR A 261 -10.79 11.32 12.82
C TYR A 261 -10.62 12.06 14.15
N MET A 262 -11.68 12.16 14.96
CA MET A 262 -11.57 12.66 16.34
C MET A 262 -10.80 11.70 17.26
N ILE A 263 -10.94 10.39 17.07
CA ILE A 263 -10.09 9.40 17.75
C ILE A 263 -8.63 9.58 17.32
N TYR A 264 -8.36 9.77 16.02
CA TYR A 264 -7.00 10.06 15.56
C TYR A 264 -6.42 11.33 16.23
N ILE A 265 -7.17 12.43 16.28
CA ILE A 265 -6.75 13.67 16.99
C ILE A 265 -6.46 13.37 18.46
N GLN A 266 -7.29 12.54 19.11
CA GLN A 266 -7.08 12.13 20.50
C GLN A 266 -5.80 11.31 20.69
N LEU A 267 -5.50 10.37 19.79
CA LEU A 267 -4.26 9.60 19.83
C LEU A 267 -3.03 10.50 19.70
N ILE A 268 -3.07 11.48 18.79
CA ILE A 268 -1.99 12.47 18.66
C ILE A 268 -1.91 13.35 19.92
N ARG A 269 -3.04 13.68 20.55
CA ARG A 269 -3.08 14.40 21.83
C ARG A 269 -2.38 13.64 22.96
N TYR A 270 -2.42 12.30 22.99
CA TYR A 270 -1.62 11.52 23.94
C TYR A 270 -0.12 11.67 23.68
N TYR A 271 0.33 11.61 22.43
CA TYR A 271 1.73 11.90 22.12
C TYR A 271 2.14 13.32 22.55
N VAL A 272 1.32 14.33 22.25
CA VAL A 272 1.56 15.72 22.61
C VAL A 272 1.63 15.89 24.14
N ASN A 273 0.73 15.25 24.89
CA ASN A 273 0.74 15.26 26.36
C ASN A 273 1.96 14.54 26.96
N LEU A 274 2.43 13.45 26.36
CA LEU A 274 3.69 12.82 26.78
C LEU A 274 4.90 13.74 26.50
N SER A 275 4.92 14.44 25.37
CA SER A 275 5.98 15.42 25.13
C SER A 275 5.88 16.60 26.09
N ARG A 276 4.67 17.07 26.41
CA ARG A 276 4.40 18.17 27.35
C ARG A 276 4.85 17.82 28.76
N SER A 277 4.49 16.64 29.26
CA SER A 277 4.83 16.20 30.61
C SER A 277 6.34 16.17 30.83
N ILE A 278 7.10 15.68 29.86
CA ILE A 278 8.58 15.70 29.89
C ILE A 278 9.13 17.13 29.80
N ARG A 279 8.54 17.98 28.94
CA ARG A 279 8.97 19.37 28.77
C ARG A 279 8.76 20.22 30.03
N MET A 280 7.64 20.02 30.70
CA MET A 280 7.24 20.74 31.91
C MET A 280 7.75 20.12 33.20
N GLY A 281 8.08 18.82 33.19
CA GLY A 281 8.33 18.06 34.41
C GLY A 281 7.06 17.69 35.18
N ASP A 282 5.92 17.54 34.48
CA ASP A 282 4.64 17.15 35.09
C ASP A 282 4.56 15.63 35.23
N PHE A 283 4.84 15.14 36.44
CA PHE A 283 4.91 13.70 36.72
C PHE A 283 3.55 13.01 36.65
N GLU A 284 2.48 13.64 37.14
CA GLU A 284 1.12 13.07 37.10
C GLU A 284 0.63 12.90 35.67
N MET A 285 0.81 13.92 34.82
CA MET A 285 0.48 13.81 33.40
C MET A 285 1.31 12.73 32.70
N PHE A 286 2.59 12.56 33.08
CA PHE A 286 3.47 11.51 32.55
C PHE A 286 2.92 10.10 32.86
N LYS A 287 2.45 9.85 34.09
CA LYS A 287 1.83 8.56 34.48
C LYS A 287 0.53 8.29 33.73
N ALA A 288 -0.36 9.28 33.70
CA ALA A 288 -1.68 9.15 33.10
C ALA A 288 -1.60 8.87 31.58
N VAL A 289 -0.72 9.58 30.87
CA VAL A 289 -0.65 9.48 29.40
C VAL A 289 -0.04 8.17 28.91
N ILE A 290 0.99 7.65 29.60
CA ILE A 290 1.59 6.34 29.24
C ILE A 290 0.56 5.23 29.37
N SER A 291 -0.30 5.30 30.40
CA SER A 291 -1.40 4.37 30.61
C SER A 291 -2.36 4.35 29.41
N LYS A 292 -2.74 5.52 28.89
CA LYS A 292 -3.62 5.63 27.72
C LYS A 292 -2.92 5.23 26.42
N MET A 293 -1.64 5.57 26.25
CA MET A 293 -0.85 5.11 25.09
C MET A 293 -0.72 3.58 25.05
N ALA A 294 -0.64 2.92 26.20
CA ALA A 294 -0.58 1.46 26.28
C ALA A 294 -1.81 0.79 25.64
N ASN A 295 -3.01 1.38 25.76
CA ASN A 295 -4.25 0.84 25.17
C ASN A 295 -4.08 0.55 23.67
N LEU A 296 -3.56 1.54 22.91
CA LEU A 296 -3.33 1.39 21.48
C LEU A 296 -2.26 0.32 21.18
N VAL A 297 -1.21 0.25 21.99
CA VAL A 297 -0.11 -0.71 21.85
C VAL A 297 -0.59 -2.16 22.06
N PHE A 298 -1.54 -2.39 22.98
CA PHE A 298 -2.16 -3.70 23.20
C PHE A 298 -2.98 -4.17 21.99
N ILE A 299 -3.86 -3.31 21.47
CA ILE A 299 -4.78 -3.70 20.41
C ILE A 299 -4.06 -3.92 19.07
N VAL A 300 -3.03 -3.12 18.74
CA VAL A 300 -2.26 -3.24 17.48
C VAL A 300 -1.10 -4.23 17.52
N ASN A 301 -1.07 -5.17 18.47
CA ASN A 301 -0.08 -6.26 18.55
C ASN A 301 1.38 -5.81 18.69
N GLN A 302 1.67 -4.89 19.60
CA GLN A 302 3.04 -4.61 20.03
C GLN A 302 3.31 -5.21 21.42
N PRO A 303 3.37 -6.56 21.56
CA PRO A 303 3.28 -7.25 22.84
C PRO A 303 4.43 -6.92 23.79
N ASN A 304 5.61 -6.61 23.25
CA ASN A 304 6.77 -6.20 24.03
C ASN A 304 6.53 -4.86 24.73
N TYR A 305 6.09 -3.83 24.01
CA TYR A 305 5.76 -2.56 24.64
C TYR A 305 4.51 -2.69 25.52
N ALA A 306 3.48 -3.41 25.08
CA ALA A 306 2.26 -3.63 25.85
C ALA A 306 2.56 -4.20 27.26
N ARG A 307 3.34 -5.29 27.32
CA ARG A 307 3.74 -5.96 28.56
C ARG A 307 4.53 -5.04 29.49
N TYR A 308 5.58 -4.40 28.97
CA TYR A 308 6.50 -3.64 29.80
C TYR A 308 5.99 -2.25 30.16
N CYS A 309 5.10 -1.64 29.36
CA CYS A 309 4.37 -0.43 29.76
C CYS A 309 3.48 -0.72 30.98
N VAL A 310 2.80 -1.88 31.04
CA VAL A 310 2.04 -2.27 32.23
C VAL A 310 2.95 -2.44 33.43
N LYS A 311 4.08 -3.15 33.28
CA LYS A 311 5.09 -3.27 34.36
C LYS A 311 5.56 -1.91 34.88
N TYR A 312 5.88 -1.02 33.95
CA TYR A 312 6.41 0.31 34.23
C TYR A 312 5.41 1.22 34.96
N VAL A 313 4.13 1.18 34.58
CA VAL A 313 3.08 2.01 35.19
C VAL A 313 2.56 1.40 36.49
N TYR A 314 2.15 0.12 36.47
CA TYR A 314 1.27 -0.48 37.48
C TYR A 314 1.95 -1.39 38.49
N VAL A 315 3.16 -1.89 38.18
CA VAL A 315 3.74 -3.01 38.93
C VAL A 315 4.88 -2.52 39.81
N ASP A 316 5.88 -1.86 39.21
CA ASP A 316 7.15 -1.63 39.93
C ASP A 316 7.62 -0.17 39.99
N ASN A 317 7.21 0.74 39.10
CA ASN A 317 7.98 1.98 38.92
C ASN A 317 7.20 3.28 39.18
N LEU A 318 6.16 3.62 38.43
CA LEU A 318 5.64 5.00 38.49
C LEU A 318 4.63 5.27 39.60
N ASN A 319 3.66 4.37 39.85
CA ASN A 319 2.60 4.61 40.83
C ASN A 319 3.04 4.34 42.28
N ASN A 320 4.04 3.48 42.48
CA ASN A 320 4.53 3.06 43.80
C ASN A 320 5.92 3.63 44.11
N VAL A 321 6.34 4.69 43.42
CA VAL A 321 7.69 5.26 43.59
C VAL A 321 7.92 5.75 45.02
N ALA A 322 6.91 6.32 45.66
CA ALA A 322 6.96 6.80 47.04
C ALA A 322 7.37 5.69 48.03
N ASP A 323 6.81 4.50 47.83
CA ASP A 323 7.01 3.35 48.71
C ASP A 323 8.29 2.58 48.37
N THR A 324 8.58 2.42 47.08
CA THR A 324 9.72 1.62 46.59
C THR A 324 11.05 2.37 46.66
N HIS A 325 11.04 3.69 46.39
CA HIS A 325 12.21 4.55 46.34
C HIS A 325 11.94 5.92 47.01
N PRO A 326 11.81 5.98 48.35
CA PRO A 326 11.53 7.21 49.08
C PRO A 326 12.43 8.39 48.68
N GLY A 327 11.81 9.51 48.31
CA GLY A 327 12.47 10.74 47.86
C GLY A 327 12.64 10.87 46.33
N LEU A 328 12.52 9.79 45.55
CA LEU A 328 12.51 9.92 44.08
C LEU A 328 11.26 10.59 43.54
N GLU A 329 10.13 10.49 44.25
CA GLU A 329 8.91 11.20 43.85
C GLU A 329 9.09 12.72 43.85
N ASP A 330 9.77 13.26 44.86
CA ASP A 330 10.10 14.69 44.94
C ASP A 330 11.00 15.13 43.77
N ASP A 331 11.93 14.26 43.38
CA ASP A 331 12.82 14.48 42.24
C ASP A 331 12.04 14.43 40.91
N PHE A 332 11.08 13.53 40.78
CA PHE A 332 10.17 13.50 39.64
C PHE A 332 9.26 14.72 39.57
N ASN A 333 8.74 15.20 40.71
CA ASN A 333 7.95 16.42 40.79
C ASN A 333 8.78 17.68 40.45
N LYS A 334 10.11 17.64 40.59
CA LYS A 334 11.03 18.68 40.09
C LYS A 334 11.34 18.54 38.58
N GLY A 335 10.83 17.49 37.93
CA GLY A 335 11.02 17.21 36.52
C GLY A 335 12.30 16.45 36.19
N PHE A 336 12.89 15.70 37.13
CA PHE A 336 14.14 14.94 36.91
C PHE A 336 13.97 13.63 36.11
N PHE A 337 12.95 13.55 35.27
CA PHE A 337 12.77 12.46 34.28
C PHE A 337 12.93 12.96 32.83
N GLY A 338 13.40 14.20 32.64
CA GLY A 338 13.77 14.80 31.37
C GLY A 338 15.00 15.71 31.51
N VAL A 339 15.69 15.98 30.40
CA VAL A 339 16.96 16.73 30.40
C VAL A 339 16.79 18.09 29.75
N LYS A 340 17.05 19.17 30.51
CA LYS A 340 17.12 20.56 30.05
C LYS A 340 18.58 20.96 29.79
N ARG A 341 18.90 21.27 28.54
CA ARG A 341 20.26 21.69 28.12
C ARG A 341 20.37 23.18 27.79
N THR A 342 19.25 23.91 27.73
CA THR A 342 19.20 25.33 27.34
C THR A 342 18.44 26.16 28.38
N ASP A 343 18.63 27.48 28.40
CA ASP A 343 17.82 28.39 29.26
C ASP A 343 16.42 28.63 28.68
N LYS A 344 16.16 28.14 27.46
CA LYS A 344 14.88 28.34 26.79
C LYS A 344 13.80 27.57 27.56
N PRO A 345 12.62 28.19 27.77
CA PRO A 345 11.51 27.48 28.38
C PRO A 345 11.05 26.33 27.49
N PHE A 346 10.38 25.34 28.09
CA PHE A 346 9.81 24.20 27.36
C PHE A 346 10.86 23.36 26.59
N SER A 347 12.13 23.39 27.02
CA SER A 347 13.27 22.80 26.29
C SER A 347 13.77 21.46 26.80
N ARG A 348 13.14 20.88 27.84
CA ARG A 348 13.47 19.52 28.28
C ARG A 348 13.14 18.50 27.20
N VAL A 349 13.97 17.46 27.12
CA VAL A 349 13.80 16.33 26.19
C VAL A 349 13.92 14.99 26.92
N PRO A 350 13.42 13.89 26.33
CA PRO A 350 13.66 12.56 26.84
C PRO A 350 15.15 12.27 27.11
N ILE A 351 15.42 11.54 28.19
CA ILE A 351 16.79 11.19 28.61
C ILE A 351 17.51 10.39 27.51
N ASP A 352 16.83 9.40 26.95
CA ASP A 352 17.33 8.54 25.86
C ASP A 352 17.53 9.33 24.55
N LEU A 353 16.67 10.30 24.23
CA LEU A 353 16.90 11.20 23.08
C LEU A 353 18.15 12.08 23.26
N THR A 354 18.50 12.44 24.50
CA THR A 354 19.69 13.25 24.78
C THR A 354 20.96 12.53 24.35
N LEU A 355 21.01 11.20 24.51
CA LEU A 355 22.11 10.36 24.05
C LEU A 355 22.25 10.41 22.52
N GLU A 356 21.14 10.30 21.79
CA GLU A 356 21.11 10.40 20.32
C GLU A 356 21.60 11.75 19.80
N GLN A 357 21.24 12.83 20.50
CA GLN A 357 21.59 14.21 20.13
C GLN A 357 22.98 14.65 20.60
N THR A 358 23.74 13.78 21.28
CA THR A 358 25.04 14.11 21.84
C THR A 358 26.12 13.14 21.39
N ILE A 359 26.42 12.13 22.21
CA ILE A 359 27.53 11.20 21.98
C ILE A 359 27.33 10.38 20.71
N ASN A 360 26.11 9.93 20.41
CA ASN A 360 25.82 9.17 19.19
C ASN A 360 25.96 10.02 17.93
N ALA A 361 25.53 11.29 17.96
CA ALA A 361 25.68 12.21 16.84
C ALA A 361 27.16 12.42 16.48
N ASP A 362 28.04 12.54 17.47
CA ASP A 362 29.49 12.62 17.24
C ASP A 362 30.09 11.28 16.80
N ALA A 363 29.59 10.16 17.31
CA ALA A 363 30.03 8.81 16.93
C ALA A 363 29.63 8.42 15.50
N ALA A 364 28.53 8.96 14.97
CA ALA A 364 27.99 8.64 13.65
C ALA A 364 28.68 9.41 12.49
N LYS A 365 29.52 10.41 12.77
CA LYS A 365 30.18 11.24 11.74
C LYS A 365 31.03 10.39 10.78
N ARG A 366 30.71 10.41 9.48
CA ARG A 366 31.40 9.63 8.43
C ARG A 366 32.93 9.81 8.38
N LEU A 367 33.46 10.97 8.77
CA LEU A 367 34.89 11.30 8.67
C LEU A 367 35.70 11.01 9.93
N SER A 368 35.06 10.90 11.11
CA SER A 368 35.74 10.81 12.42
C SER A 368 35.11 9.84 13.41
N GLY A 369 33.95 9.28 13.06
CA GLY A 369 33.12 8.42 13.86
C GLY A 369 33.44 6.92 13.73
N ILE A 370 32.78 6.10 14.54
CA ILE A 370 33.01 4.64 14.56
C ILE A 370 32.65 3.97 13.22
N SER A 371 31.73 4.59 12.46
CA SER A 371 31.33 4.17 11.11
C SER A 371 32.46 4.17 10.08
N HIS A 372 33.57 4.87 10.33
CA HIS A 372 34.76 4.87 9.47
C HIS A 372 35.75 3.73 9.81
N PHE A 373 35.68 3.13 11.00
CA PHE A 373 36.73 2.21 11.50
C PHE A 373 36.39 0.72 11.35
N THR A 374 35.52 0.37 10.39
CA THR A 374 34.68 -0.86 10.37
C THR A 374 35.41 -2.19 10.57
N ASN A 375 36.71 -2.33 10.24
CA ASN A 375 37.40 -3.63 10.30
C ASN A 375 38.58 -3.74 11.30
N SER A 376 38.95 -2.70 12.06
CA SER A 376 40.11 -2.77 12.98
C SER A 376 39.70 -2.78 14.46
N ILE A 377 39.90 -3.92 15.14
CA ILE A 377 39.65 -4.07 16.59
C ILE A 377 40.51 -3.08 17.38
N ALA A 378 41.81 -2.94 17.04
CA ALA A 378 42.70 -2.00 17.71
C ALA A 378 42.27 -0.54 17.50
N ALA A 379 41.76 -0.18 16.31
CA ALA A 379 41.21 1.15 16.07
C ALA A 379 39.93 1.38 16.88
N ARG A 380 39.00 0.41 16.92
CA ARG A 380 37.79 0.47 17.75
C ARG A 380 38.11 0.59 19.24
N GLN A 381 39.10 -0.14 19.74
CA GLN A 381 39.55 -0.03 21.14
C GLN A 381 40.17 1.34 21.46
N ARG A 382 41.06 1.85 20.59
CA ARG A 382 41.64 3.20 20.75
C ARG A 382 40.56 4.28 20.68
N TRP A 383 39.61 4.12 19.76
CA TRP A 383 38.47 5.01 19.64
C TRP A 383 37.64 4.98 20.91
N SER A 384 37.25 3.79 21.41
CA SER A 384 36.43 3.62 22.62
C SER A 384 37.09 4.25 23.86
N LYS A 385 38.40 4.04 24.08
CA LYS A 385 39.12 4.62 25.22
C LYS A 385 39.18 6.15 25.21
N SER A 386 39.23 6.76 24.03
CA SER A 386 39.40 8.21 23.88
C SER A 386 38.11 8.94 23.48
N HIS A 387 37.03 8.23 23.15
CA HIS A 387 35.85 8.84 22.55
C HIS A 387 35.10 9.75 23.52
N SER A 388 34.84 9.31 24.75
CA SER A 388 34.17 10.12 25.77
C SER A 388 34.93 11.42 26.07
N ILE A 389 36.25 11.34 26.22
CA ILE A 389 37.14 12.50 26.44
C ILE A 389 37.14 13.42 25.21
N ARG A 390 37.25 12.87 24.00
CA ARG A 390 37.21 13.66 22.77
C ARG A 390 35.86 14.35 22.57
N ALA A 391 34.75 13.67 22.83
CA ALA A 391 33.41 14.24 22.76
C ALA A 391 33.24 15.38 23.79
N ALA A 392 33.78 15.22 25.00
CA ALA A 392 33.80 16.28 26.02
C ALA A 392 34.66 17.49 25.58
N LEU A 393 35.87 17.25 25.05
CA LEU A 393 36.76 18.31 24.55
C LEU A 393 36.14 19.05 23.34
N ILE A 394 35.61 18.31 22.37
CA ILE A 394 34.91 18.89 21.21
C ILE A 394 33.73 19.73 21.68
N SER A 395 32.91 19.20 22.60
CA SER A 395 31.78 19.95 23.16
C SER A 395 32.24 21.25 23.82
N HIS A 396 33.30 21.20 24.63
CA HIS A 396 33.85 22.37 25.31
C HIS A 396 34.45 23.41 24.36
N VAL A 397 35.17 22.97 23.32
CA VAL A 397 35.73 23.87 22.29
C VAL A 397 34.60 24.53 21.48
N LEU A 398 33.59 23.76 21.07
CA LEU A 398 32.43 24.31 20.38
C LEU A 398 31.66 25.31 21.24
N ASP A 399 31.55 25.07 22.55
CA ASP A 399 30.96 26.04 23.49
C ASP A 399 31.75 27.34 23.54
N ILE A 400 33.07 27.28 23.74
CA ILE A 400 33.94 28.47 23.81
C ILE A 400 33.92 29.24 22.49
N CYS A 401 33.91 28.54 21.36
CA CYS A 401 33.87 29.15 20.03
C CYS A 401 32.47 29.65 19.62
N GLY A 402 31.42 29.40 20.43
CA GLY A 402 30.04 29.75 20.06
C GLY A 402 29.49 28.95 18.87
N LEU A 403 30.10 27.80 18.54
CA LEU A 403 29.73 26.94 17.41
C LEU A 403 28.91 25.71 17.85
N ARG A 404 28.49 25.63 19.12
CA ARG A 404 27.67 24.53 19.60
C ARG A 404 26.20 24.73 19.25
N TYR A 405 25.69 23.85 18.41
CA TYR A 405 24.28 23.78 18.08
C TYR A 405 23.54 22.92 19.12
N LEU A 406 22.92 23.56 20.11
CA LEU A 406 21.97 22.90 21.02
C LEU A 406 20.59 22.81 20.37
N GLU A 407 19.71 21.92 20.87
CA GLU A 407 18.32 21.87 20.38
C GLU A 407 17.66 23.23 20.57
N ASP A 408 17.32 23.85 19.45
CA ASP A 408 16.72 25.17 19.43
C ASP A 408 15.19 25.05 19.34
N VAL A 409 14.55 24.99 20.51
CA VAL A 409 13.08 25.01 20.62
C VAL A 409 12.50 26.33 20.09
N THR A 410 13.29 27.42 20.13
CA THR A 410 12.90 28.71 19.55
C THR A 410 13.08 28.76 18.03
N ALA A 411 13.61 27.71 17.39
CA ALA A 411 13.67 27.65 15.93
C ALA A 411 12.26 27.72 15.32
N ASP A 412 11.25 27.18 16.02
CA ASP A 412 9.84 27.27 15.62
C ASP A 412 9.26 28.69 15.77
N LEU A 413 9.94 29.59 16.48
CA LEU A 413 9.62 31.01 16.57
C LEU A 413 10.22 31.84 15.42
N GLN A 414 11.07 31.24 14.57
CA GLN A 414 11.65 31.96 13.45
C GLN A 414 10.57 32.32 12.42
N PRO A 415 10.51 33.57 11.94
CA PRO A 415 9.47 34.02 11.00
C PRO A 415 9.32 33.13 9.76
N ASN A 416 10.45 32.66 9.20
CA ASN A 416 10.43 31.77 8.04
C ASN A 416 9.77 30.41 8.35
N ARG A 417 10.05 29.82 9.52
CA ARG A 417 9.44 28.54 9.91
C ARG A 417 7.96 28.67 10.18
N MET A 418 7.53 29.76 10.84
CA MET A 418 6.10 30.04 11.06
C MET A 418 5.35 30.19 9.74
N LYS A 419 5.95 30.91 8.77
CA LYS A 419 5.37 31.07 7.42
C LYS A 419 5.26 29.74 6.67
N ILE A 420 6.31 28.91 6.70
CA ILE A 420 6.29 27.58 6.07
C ILE A 420 5.25 26.68 6.73
N TYR A 421 5.17 26.68 8.06
CA TYR A 421 4.21 25.87 8.82
C TYR A 421 2.77 26.30 8.51
N GLY A 422 2.47 27.60 8.58
CA GLY A 422 1.14 28.13 8.27
C GLY A 422 0.72 27.85 6.83
N LYS A 423 1.66 27.96 5.87
CA LYS A 423 1.40 27.58 4.48
C LYS A 423 1.09 26.08 4.35
N GLN A 424 1.90 25.21 4.93
CA GLN A 424 1.69 23.76 4.86
C GLN A 424 0.36 23.33 5.52
N LEU A 425 -0.02 23.99 6.61
CA LEU A 425 -1.31 23.76 7.26
C LEU A 425 -2.47 24.20 6.36
N ALA A 426 -2.39 25.39 5.75
CA ALA A 426 -3.41 25.87 4.81
C ALA A 426 -3.52 24.96 3.57
N ASP A 427 -2.38 24.59 2.96
CA ASP A 427 -2.34 23.67 1.82
C ASP A 427 -2.97 22.30 2.17
N PHE A 428 -2.80 21.81 3.41
CA PHE A 428 -3.40 20.57 3.88
C PHE A 428 -4.92 20.66 4.08
N VAL A 429 -5.38 21.75 4.72
CA VAL A 429 -6.82 22.01 4.93
C VAL A 429 -7.52 22.15 3.58
N GLU A 430 -6.96 22.91 2.65
CA GLU A 430 -7.51 23.10 1.30
C GLU A 430 -7.62 21.77 0.53
N VAL A 431 -6.63 20.88 0.65
CA VAL A 431 -6.68 19.54 0.02
C VAL A 431 -7.77 18.66 0.62
N LEU A 432 -7.98 18.72 1.94
CA LEU A 432 -9.07 18.00 2.59
C LEU A 432 -10.45 18.51 2.16
N GLU A 433 -10.63 19.82 2.08
CA GLU A 433 -11.90 20.43 1.61
C GLU A 433 -12.20 20.08 0.15
N LYS A 434 -11.18 20.03 -0.73
CA LYS A 434 -11.35 19.69 -2.14
C LYS A 434 -11.66 18.21 -2.40
N ASN A 435 -11.16 17.32 -1.55
CA ASN A 435 -11.34 15.88 -1.72
C ASN A 435 -12.56 15.37 -0.96
N CYS A 436 -12.45 15.24 0.35
CA CYS A 436 -13.52 14.79 1.23
C CYS A 436 -13.27 15.35 2.62
N ASN A 437 -14.11 16.31 3.04
CA ASN A 437 -14.08 16.80 4.41
C ASN A 437 -14.73 15.76 5.33
N PRO A 438 -14.00 15.17 6.28
CA PRO A 438 -14.53 14.11 7.16
C PRO A 438 -15.62 14.59 8.12
N PHE A 439 -15.82 15.91 8.25
CA PHE A 439 -16.82 16.53 9.12
C PHE A 439 -18.00 17.11 8.32
N ASP A 440 -18.09 16.83 7.02
CA ASP A 440 -19.20 17.32 6.20
C ASP A 440 -20.51 16.58 6.54
N PRO A 441 -21.61 17.29 6.85
CA PRO A 441 -22.90 16.68 7.19
C PRO A 441 -23.59 15.97 6.02
N SER A 442 -23.08 16.12 4.78
CA SER A 442 -23.56 15.38 3.61
C SER A 442 -23.10 13.92 3.57
N LEU A 443 -22.12 13.54 4.40
CA LEU A 443 -21.70 12.14 4.56
C LEU A 443 -22.74 11.36 5.34
N ASP A 444 -23.00 10.11 4.92
CA ASP A 444 -23.88 9.21 5.67
C ASP A 444 -23.31 8.93 7.07
N SER A 445 -24.13 9.19 8.10
CA SER A 445 -23.72 9.07 9.50
C SER A 445 -23.41 7.63 9.90
N GLU A 446 -24.01 6.64 9.23
CA GLU A 446 -23.89 5.22 9.58
C GLU A 446 -22.62 4.55 9.04
N ASN A 447 -21.95 5.18 8.08
CA ASN A 447 -20.81 4.63 7.37
C ASN A 447 -19.50 5.38 7.67
N LEU A 448 -18.40 4.64 7.78
CA LEU A 448 -17.05 5.19 7.89
C LEU A 448 -16.44 5.29 6.48
N TYR A 449 -16.07 6.48 6.04
CA TYR A 449 -15.54 6.73 4.71
C TYR A 449 -14.02 6.91 4.70
N ASN A 450 -13.39 6.43 3.63
CA ASN A 450 -12.00 6.76 3.30
C ASN A 450 -11.94 8.13 2.62
N ILE A 451 -11.23 9.11 3.22
CA ILE A 451 -11.21 10.49 2.72
C ILE A 451 -10.50 10.69 1.37
N ALA A 452 -9.70 9.72 0.90
CA ALA A 452 -9.04 9.81 -0.40
C ALA A 452 -9.89 9.24 -1.55
N THR A 453 -10.71 8.23 -1.26
CA THR A 453 -11.51 7.53 -2.27
C THR A 453 -13.02 7.78 -2.14
N SER A 454 -13.45 8.38 -1.03
CA SER A 454 -14.84 8.57 -0.62
C SER A 454 -15.65 7.28 -0.58
N LYS A 455 -15.00 6.14 -0.34
CA LYS A 455 -15.63 4.82 -0.26
C LYS A 455 -15.91 4.43 1.20
N PRO A 456 -17.08 3.85 1.50
CA PRO A 456 -17.39 3.34 2.83
C PRO A 456 -16.60 2.05 3.09
N VAL A 457 -16.14 1.86 4.33
CA VAL A 457 -15.56 0.60 4.79
C VAL A 457 -16.64 -0.34 5.32
N SER A 458 -16.31 -1.64 5.41
CA SER A 458 -17.24 -2.62 5.98
C SER A 458 -17.59 -2.29 7.45
N PRO A 459 -18.82 -2.62 7.91
CA PRO A 459 -19.23 -2.39 9.30
C PRO A 459 -18.29 -3.00 10.35
N GLU A 460 -17.76 -4.21 10.09
CA GLU A 460 -16.79 -4.90 10.97
C GLU A 460 -15.53 -4.05 11.19
N VAL A 461 -15.02 -3.42 10.13
CA VAL A 461 -13.84 -2.55 10.19
C VAL A 461 -14.18 -1.22 10.89
N ALA A 462 -15.36 -0.66 10.61
CA ALA A 462 -15.82 0.58 11.24
C ALA A 462 -15.94 0.43 12.77
N ASP A 463 -16.64 -0.61 13.22
CA ASP A 463 -16.87 -0.85 14.66
C ASP A 463 -15.54 -1.13 15.38
N TYR A 464 -14.62 -1.89 14.75
CA TYR A 464 -13.30 -2.16 15.32
C TYR A 464 -12.46 -0.89 15.50
N LEU A 465 -12.44 0.00 14.51
CA LEU A 465 -11.65 1.23 14.54
C LEU A 465 -12.23 2.28 15.50
N ILE A 466 -13.56 2.36 15.60
CA ILE A 466 -14.23 3.29 16.52
C ILE A 466 -14.04 2.85 17.97
N SER A 467 -14.17 1.55 18.26
CA SER A 467 -14.00 1.00 19.62
C SER A 467 -12.53 0.68 19.97
N ILE A 468 -11.55 1.21 19.22
CA ILE A 468 -10.14 0.82 19.39
C ILE A 468 -9.58 1.18 20.78
N GLU A 469 -9.96 2.33 21.33
CA GLU A 469 -9.50 2.78 22.66
C GLU A 469 -10.08 1.89 23.76
N GLU A 470 -11.38 1.60 23.70
CA GLU A 470 -12.12 0.78 24.66
C GLU A 470 -11.66 -0.68 24.63
N ASN A 471 -11.52 -1.25 23.44
CA ASN A 471 -11.00 -2.61 23.26
C ASN A 471 -9.56 -2.74 23.75
N GLY A 472 -8.71 -1.75 23.47
CA GLY A 472 -7.35 -1.69 23.97
C GLY A 472 -7.28 -1.58 25.49
N GLU A 473 -8.17 -0.79 26.10
CA GLU A 473 -8.31 -0.68 27.55
C GLU A 473 -8.75 -2.02 28.18
N GLY A 474 -9.74 -2.68 27.59
CA GLY A 474 -10.23 -3.99 28.03
C GLY A 474 -9.12 -5.05 28.02
N LEU A 475 -8.35 -5.13 26.93
CA LEU A 475 -7.21 -6.06 26.81
C LEU A 475 -6.09 -5.78 27.83
N ARG A 476 -5.79 -4.50 28.08
CA ARG A 476 -4.81 -4.09 29.09
C ARG A 476 -5.27 -4.52 30.48
N ASN A 477 -6.52 -4.20 30.84
CA ASN A 477 -7.08 -4.53 32.15
C ASN A 477 -7.20 -6.04 32.35
N GLN A 478 -7.60 -6.78 31.31
CA GLN A 478 -7.58 -8.24 31.31
C GLN A 478 -6.17 -8.78 31.58
N PHE A 479 -5.14 -8.27 30.89
CA PHE A 479 -3.76 -8.71 31.10
C PHE A 479 -3.28 -8.42 32.52
N ILE A 480 -3.66 -7.27 33.10
CA ILE A 480 -3.34 -6.91 34.50
C ILE A 480 -3.98 -7.93 35.46
N ASN A 481 -5.28 -8.21 35.29
CA ASN A 481 -6.02 -9.15 36.13
C ASN A 481 -5.46 -10.58 36.01
N GLU A 482 -5.19 -11.06 34.80
CA GLU A 482 -4.60 -12.40 34.59
C GLU A 482 -3.22 -12.53 35.25
N CYS A 483 -2.41 -11.46 35.27
CA CYS A 483 -1.12 -11.46 35.96
C CYS A 483 -1.27 -11.37 37.49
N ALA A 484 -2.34 -10.76 37.99
CA ALA A 484 -2.69 -10.75 39.42
C ALA A 484 -3.08 -12.12 39.96
N GLU A 485 -3.76 -12.92 39.13
CA GLU A 485 -4.17 -14.28 39.46
C GLU A 485 -3.01 -15.28 39.32
N ASP A 486 -2.21 -15.17 38.25
CA ASP A 486 -1.09 -16.07 37.95
C ASP A 486 0.19 -15.28 37.64
N GLU A 487 1.16 -15.30 38.56
CA GLU A 487 2.46 -14.62 38.37
C GLU A 487 3.21 -15.11 37.12
N SER A 488 3.03 -16.36 36.70
CA SER A 488 3.67 -16.90 35.50
C SER A 488 3.07 -16.34 34.21
N ARG A 489 1.91 -15.68 34.27
CA ARG A 489 1.23 -15.09 33.12
C ARG A 489 2.04 -13.98 32.45
N PHE A 490 2.81 -13.21 33.22
CA PHE A 490 3.58 -12.08 32.71
C PHE A 490 4.59 -12.50 31.64
N ASP A 491 5.25 -13.65 31.84
CA ASP A 491 6.25 -14.17 30.89
C ASP A 491 5.62 -14.88 29.68
N LYS A 492 4.39 -15.41 29.84
CA LYS A 492 3.66 -16.10 28.76
C LYS A 492 3.32 -15.16 27.59
N PRO A 493 3.32 -15.67 26.34
CA PRO A 493 2.98 -14.87 25.16
C PRO A 493 1.61 -14.17 25.29
N ILE A 494 1.52 -12.93 24.82
CA ILE A 494 0.23 -12.22 24.68
C ILE A 494 -0.41 -12.67 23.36
N LYS A 495 -1.66 -13.11 23.42
CA LYS A 495 -2.42 -13.52 22.23
C LYS A 495 -2.54 -12.33 21.26
N LYS A 496 -2.24 -12.57 19.98
CA LYS A 496 -2.38 -11.55 18.95
C LYS A 496 -3.84 -11.32 18.59
N ASN A 497 -4.22 -10.06 18.48
CA ASN A 497 -5.53 -9.61 18.00
C ASN A 497 -5.56 -9.61 16.47
N ARG A 498 -6.75 -9.81 15.89
CA ARG A 498 -6.95 -9.54 14.46
C ARG A 498 -7.09 -8.03 14.29
N VAL A 499 -6.10 -7.38 13.69
CA VAL A 499 -6.12 -5.93 13.45
C VAL A 499 -6.90 -5.66 12.17
N LEU A 500 -8.01 -4.93 12.28
CA LEU A 500 -8.80 -4.46 11.14
C LEU A 500 -8.46 -2.99 10.87
N ASN A 501 -8.18 -2.64 9.62
CA ASN A 501 -7.94 -1.27 9.17
C ASN A 501 -8.46 -1.10 7.73
N PHE A 502 -8.26 0.07 7.12
CA PHE A 502 -8.74 0.37 5.77
C PHE A 502 -8.06 -0.48 4.67
N THR A 503 -7.00 -1.23 4.99
CA THR A 503 -6.34 -2.16 4.05
C THR A 503 -7.16 -3.44 3.82
N GLU A 504 -8.07 -3.79 4.74
CA GLU A 504 -9.02 -4.90 4.54
C GLU A 504 -10.16 -4.47 3.59
N ALA A 505 -9.81 -4.22 2.33
CA ALA A 505 -10.72 -4.43 1.20
C ALA A 505 -11.34 -5.84 1.31
N PRO A 506 -12.60 -6.04 0.87
CA PRO A 506 -13.33 -7.29 1.09
C PRO A 506 -12.47 -8.48 0.71
N LYS A 507 -12.23 -9.36 1.69
CA LYS A 507 -11.42 -10.58 1.65
C LYS A 507 -10.99 -10.94 0.22
N LYS A 508 -9.70 -10.77 -0.10
CA LYS A 508 -9.07 -11.46 -1.24
C LYS A 508 -9.65 -12.87 -1.29
N LYS A 509 -10.32 -13.22 -2.41
CA LYS A 509 -11.12 -14.46 -2.54
C LYS A 509 -10.37 -15.62 -1.88
N LYS A 510 -10.87 -16.06 -0.72
CA LYS A 510 -10.41 -17.29 -0.09
C LYS A 510 -11.05 -18.43 -0.89
N LEU A 511 -10.27 -19.05 -1.76
CA LEU A 511 -10.70 -20.26 -2.46
C LEU A 511 -10.86 -21.37 -1.41
N ALA A 512 -12.11 -21.73 -1.11
CA ALA A 512 -12.43 -22.91 -0.32
C ALA A 512 -12.36 -24.15 -1.24
N LEU A 513 -11.49 -25.10 -0.90
CA LEU A 513 -11.49 -26.45 -1.46
C LEU A 513 -11.80 -27.39 -0.30
N GLY A 514 -13.04 -27.86 -0.23
CA GLY A 514 -13.53 -28.84 0.74
C GLY A 514 -13.33 -28.45 2.21
N ASN A 515 -14.35 -27.86 2.86
CA ASN A 515 -14.48 -27.60 4.31
C ASN A 515 -13.27 -27.03 5.10
N LYS A 516 -12.14 -26.72 4.48
CA LYS A 516 -10.96 -26.13 5.13
C LYS A 516 -10.48 -24.92 4.35
N VAL A 517 -10.43 -23.79 5.06
CA VAL A 517 -9.92 -22.51 4.59
C VAL A 517 -8.40 -22.53 4.76
N VAL A 518 -7.65 -22.48 3.66
CA VAL A 518 -6.19 -22.50 3.67
C VAL A 518 -5.65 -21.19 3.13
N GLU A 519 -4.88 -20.49 3.95
CA GLU A 519 -4.21 -19.23 3.62
C GLU A 519 -3.02 -19.48 2.66
N LEU A 520 -2.90 -18.67 1.60
CA LEU A 520 -1.88 -18.75 0.52
C LEU A 520 -0.42 -18.52 0.98
N ARG A 521 -0.09 -18.73 2.25
CA ARG A 521 1.30 -18.82 2.76
C ARG A 521 1.95 -20.19 2.50
N MET A 522 1.21 -21.17 1.98
CA MET A 522 1.70 -22.55 1.80
C MET A 522 2.72 -22.78 0.66
N GLN A 523 2.92 -21.84 -0.27
CA GLN A 523 3.77 -22.06 -1.45
C GLN A 523 5.27 -22.22 -1.13
N ARG A 524 5.77 -21.60 -0.05
CA ARG A 524 7.18 -21.72 0.35
C ARG A 524 7.49 -22.96 1.18
N ASP A 525 6.50 -23.49 1.89
CA ASP A 525 6.68 -24.57 2.86
C ASP A 525 6.47 -25.95 2.21
N LEU A 526 5.57 -26.09 1.23
CA LEU A 526 5.26 -27.39 0.62
C LEU A 526 6.38 -27.92 -0.30
N PHE A 527 6.97 -27.07 -1.14
CA PHE A 527 8.11 -27.42 -1.99
C PHE A 527 9.36 -27.72 -1.14
N GLY A 528 9.57 -26.95 -0.05
CA GLY A 528 10.61 -27.20 0.94
C GLY A 528 10.43 -28.51 1.71
N ARG A 529 9.19 -28.86 2.09
CA ARG A 529 8.86 -30.14 2.76
C ARG A 529 9.06 -31.34 1.83
N MET A 530 8.63 -31.26 0.57
CA MET A 530 8.87 -32.34 -0.41
C MET A 530 10.36 -32.54 -0.70
N LEU A 531 11.14 -31.46 -0.74
CA LEU A 531 12.60 -31.54 -0.83
C LEU A 531 13.23 -32.07 0.47
N GLY A 532 12.70 -31.73 1.64
CA GLY A 532 13.11 -32.32 2.92
C GLY A 532 12.89 -33.83 2.97
N ILE A 533 11.79 -34.32 2.39
CA ILE A 533 11.54 -35.76 2.22
C ILE A 533 12.55 -36.38 1.23
N SER A 534 12.95 -35.66 0.17
CA SER A 534 14.01 -36.11 -0.75
C SER A 534 15.42 -36.17 -0.13
N LEU A 535 15.64 -35.48 1.00
CA LEU A 535 16.88 -35.58 1.79
C LEU A 535 16.90 -36.83 2.69
N THR A 536 15.72 -37.36 3.06
CA THR A 536 15.57 -38.53 3.94
C THR A 536 15.27 -39.83 3.18
N HIS A 537 14.69 -39.74 1.98
CA HIS A 537 14.39 -40.88 1.10
C HIS A 537 14.84 -40.60 -0.33
N LYS A 538 15.21 -41.65 -1.10
CA LYS A 538 15.45 -41.53 -2.54
C LYS A 538 14.11 -41.30 -3.26
N VAL A 539 13.73 -40.04 -3.40
CA VAL A 539 12.51 -39.59 -4.08
C VAL A 539 12.77 -39.39 -5.56
N ASP A 540 11.89 -39.89 -6.42
CA ASP A 540 11.88 -39.59 -7.84
C ASP A 540 11.42 -38.15 -8.09
N ILE A 541 12.40 -37.22 -8.16
CA ILE A 541 12.17 -35.79 -8.36
C ILE A 541 11.55 -35.51 -9.74
N GLU A 542 11.85 -36.33 -10.76
CA GLU A 542 11.27 -36.18 -12.10
C GLU A 542 9.76 -36.43 -12.04
N LYS A 543 9.34 -37.48 -11.33
CA LYS A 543 7.92 -37.77 -11.07
C LYS A 543 7.26 -36.66 -10.25
N VAL A 544 7.90 -36.11 -9.22
CA VAL A 544 7.35 -34.98 -8.44
C VAL A 544 7.08 -33.77 -9.31
N LEU A 545 8.05 -33.36 -10.13
CA LEU A 545 7.95 -32.14 -10.93
C LEU A 545 6.93 -32.23 -12.07
N SER A 546 6.43 -33.43 -12.38
CA SER A 546 5.31 -33.63 -13.30
C SER A 546 3.96 -33.17 -12.73
N PHE A 547 3.83 -33.03 -11.41
CA PHE A 547 2.61 -32.53 -10.77
C PHE A 547 2.58 -30.99 -10.73
N PRO A 548 1.38 -30.38 -10.60
CA PRO A 548 1.23 -28.93 -10.43
C PRO A 548 1.92 -28.38 -9.17
N LEU A 549 1.94 -29.16 -8.08
CA LEU A 549 2.51 -28.83 -6.75
C LEU A 549 1.80 -27.69 -6.01
N THR A 550 1.26 -26.70 -6.72
CA THR A 550 0.51 -25.57 -6.17
C THR A 550 -0.92 -25.53 -6.73
N PRO A 551 -1.89 -24.94 -6.00
CA PRO A 551 -3.28 -24.87 -6.47
C PRO A 551 -3.46 -23.92 -7.67
N MET A 552 -2.47 -23.06 -7.93
CA MET A 552 -2.38 -22.19 -9.10
C MET A 552 -0.96 -22.25 -9.65
N PRO A 553 -0.76 -22.18 -10.97
CA PRO A 553 0.55 -22.27 -11.60
C PRO A 553 1.40 -21.05 -11.29
N THR A 554 2.50 -21.23 -10.55
CA THR A 554 3.43 -20.13 -10.23
C THR A 554 4.17 -19.60 -11.45
N SER A 555 4.09 -20.27 -12.60
CA SER A 555 4.63 -19.83 -13.89
C SER A 555 3.71 -18.84 -14.63
N MET A 556 2.45 -18.70 -14.20
CA MET A 556 1.41 -17.92 -14.88
C MET A 556 0.64 -16.96 -13.94
N CYS A 557 0.78 -17.12 -12.61
CA CYS A 557 0.08 -16.32 -11.60
C CYS A 557 1.05 -15.66 -10.61
N HIS A 558 0.68 -14.46 -10.16
CA HIS A 558 1.32 -13.79 -9.04
C HIS A 558 0.90 -14.41 -7.70
N PRO A 559 1.66 -14.20 -6.61
CA PRO A 559 1.33 -14.75 -5.27
C PRO A 559 -0.02 -14.28 -4.70
N ASP A 560 -0.60 -13.21 -5.25
CA ASP A 560 -1.91 -12.68 -4.88
C ASP A 560 -3.08 -13.35 -5.61
N GLY A 561 -2.80 -14.31 -6.50
CA GLY A 561 -3.79 -15.01 -7.33
C GLY A 561 -4.12 -14.31 -8.65
N SER A 562 -3.54 -13.14 -8.93
CA SER A 562 -3.74 -12.44 -10.21
C SER A 562 -2.93 -13.08 -11.33
N ILE A 563 -3.46 -13.05 -12.57
CA ILE A 563 -2.73 -13.54 -13.75
C ILE A 563 -1.58 -12.61 -14.13
N CYS A 564 -0.46 -13.19 -14.56
CA CYS A 564 0.66 -12.44 -15.11
C CYS A 564 0.28 -11.82 -16.46
N LYS A 565 0.68 -10.57 -16.70
CA LYS A 565 0.44 -9.83 -17.95
C LYS A 565 1.73 -9.52 -18.69
N THR A 566 1.63 -9.31 -20.00
CA THR A 566 2.71 -8.82 -20.85
C THR A 566 2.34 -7.50 -21.49
N ASP A 567 3.34 -6.68 -21.81
CA ASP A 567 3.15 -5.41 -22.51
C ASP A 567 2.70 -5.68 -23.96
N LYS A 568 1.39 -5.57 -24.22
CA LYS A 568 0.79 -5.83 -25.53
C LYS A 568 1.35 -4.90 -26.62
N ALA A 569 1.65 -3.64 -26.27
CA ALA A 569 2.11 -2.63 -27.22
C ALA A 569 3.50 -2.95 -27.81
N GLN A 570 4.31 -3.78 -27.15
CA GLN A 570 5.61 -4.22 -27.69
C GLN A 570 5.46 -5.04 -28.97
N LEU A 571 4.42 -5.88 -29.08
CA LEU A 571 4.20 -6.68 -30.29
C LEU A 571 3.83 -5.79 -31.48
N THR A 572 2.92 -4.83 -31.28
CA THR A 572 2.53 -3.85 -32.30
C THR A 572 3.74 -3.03 -32.75
N LYS A 573 4.56 -2.53 -31.81
CA LYS A 573 5.79 -1.80 -32.14
C LYS A 573 6.80 -2.65 -32.92
N LEU A 574 6.94 -3.94 -32.61
CA LEU A 574 7.84 -4.85 -33.33
C LEU A 574 7.38 -5.10 -34.77
N ILE A 575 6.07 -5.29 -34.97
CA ILE A 575 5.48 -5.48 -36.30
C ILE A 575 5.59 -4.18 -37.11
N GLU A 576 5.24 -3.05 -36.49
CA GLU A 576 5.30 -1.74 -37.11
C GLU A 576 6.74 -1.35 -37.51
N LYS A 577 7.74 -1.68 -36.69
CA LYS A 577 9.16 -1.40 -37.02
C LYS A 577 9.58 -2.01 -38.36
N LYS A 578 8.90 -3.05 -38.86
CA LYS A 578 9.21 -3.67 -40.16
C LYS A 578 8.80 -2.81 -41.36
N LEU A 579 7.95 -1.79 -41.17
CA LEU A 579 7.56 -0.82 -42.20
C LEU A 579 8.65 0.26 -42.43
N GLU A 580 9.95 -0.07 -42.40
CA GLU A 580 11.12 0.84 -42.25
C GLU A 580 11.18 2.10 -43.17
N THR A 581 10.22 2.34 -44.08
CA THR A 581 10.12 3.53 -44.95
C THR A 581 8.69 4.09 -45.21
N ALA A 582 7.60 3.58 -44.61
CA ALA A 582 6.21 3.92 -45.03
C ALA A 582 5.28 4.52 -43.95
N ILE A 583 5.77 4.81 -42.75
CA ILE A 583 4.95 5.05 -41.53
C ILE A 583 4.17 6.38 -41.53
N ASP A 584 4.46 7.31 -42.45
CA ASP A 584 3.82 8.64 -42.51
C ASP A 584 3.12 8.95 -43.85
N GLN A 585 2.80 7.93 -44.66
CA GLN A 585 1.99 8.17 -45.87
C GLN A 585 0.51 8.27 -45.48
N GLN A 586 -0.08 9.47 -45.63
CA GLN A 586 -1.51 9.68 -45.42
C GLN A 586 -2.32 8.98 -46.53
N PRO A 587 -3.47 8.35 -46.21
CA PRO A 587 -4.33 7.76 -47.23
C PRO A 587 -4.81 8.79 -48.26
N SER A 588 -4.94 8.33 -49.51
CA SER A 588 -5.30 9.16 -50.66
C SER A 588 -6.77 9.61 -50.63
N SER A 589 -7.64 8.77 -50.09
CA SER A 589 -9.08 9.00 -49.88
C SER A 589 -9.48 8.58 -48.46
N PHE A 590 -10.61 9.09 -47.98
CA PHE A 590 -11.20 8.73 -46.69
C PHE A 590 -12.67 8.38 -46.96
N ASP A 591 -12.95 7.15 -47.38
CA ASP A 591 -14.31 6.77 -47.76
C ASP A 591 -15.10 6.31 -46.53
N ILE A 592 -14.45 5.52 -45.66
CA ILE A 592 -15.03 4.93 -44.46
C ILE A 592 -14.12 5.17 -43.26
N SER A 593 -14.66 5.68 -42.16
CA SER A 593 -13.96 5.72 -40.87
C SER A 593 -14.61 4.78 -39.87
N ILE A 594 -13.84 3.89 -39.28
CA ILE A 594 -14.30 3.00 -38.22
C ILE A 594 -13.61 3.39 -36.92
N VAL A 595 -14.38 3.49 -35.84
CA VAL A 595 -13.94 4.16 -34.63
C VAL A 595 -14.35 3.35 -33.41
N ASP A 596 -13.39 3.10 -32.52
CA ASP A 596 -13.67 2.63 -31.18
C ASP A 596 -14.31 3.77 -30.36
N GLY A 597 -15.57 3.56 -29.98
CA GLY A 597 -16.39 4.57 -29.32
C GLY A 597 -15.90 4.95 -27.92
N PHE A 598 -15.43 3.98 -27.13
CA PHE A 598 -14.89 4.28 -25.79
C PHE A 598 -13.54 4.96 -25.87
N PHE A 599 -12.70 4.58 -26.84
CA PHE A 599 -11.46 5.30 -27.11
C PHE A 599 -11.72 6.78 -27.45
N MET A 600 -12.70 7.07 -28.30
CA MET A 600 -13.06 8.45 -28.62
C MET A 600 -13.56 9.24 -27.42
N LEU A 601 -14.36 8.64 -26.55
CA LEU A 601 -14.83 9.30 -25.32
C LEU A 601 -13.64 9.69 -24.42
N HIS A 602 -12.61 8.84 -24.34
CA HIS A 602 -11.39 9.14 -23.59
C HIS A 602 -10.53 10.26 -24.21
N LEU A 603 -10.66 10.53 -25.51
CA LEU A 603 -9.93 11.62 -26.19
C LEU A 603 -10.56 13.01 -25.98
N MET A 604 -11.78 13.09 -25.45
CA MET A 604 -12.48 14.36 -25.24
C MET A 604 -11.90 15.13 -24.05
N LYS A 605 -11.17 16.22 -24.32
CA LYS A 605 -10.54 17.05 -23.26
C LYS A 605 -11.52 17.89 -22.45
N GLU A 606 -12.53 18.46 -23.13
CA GLU A 606 -13.52 19.35 -22.52
C GLU A 606 -14.89 18.67 -22.55
N ILE A 607 -15.22 17.94 -21.49
CA ILE A 607 -16.48 17.18 -21.43
C ILE A 607 -17.59 18.15 -20.96
N PRO A 608 -18.68 18.34 -21.73
CA PRO A 608 -19.80 19.22 -21.37
C PRO A 608 -20.47 18.82 -20.05
N GLN A 609 -21.17 19.75 -19.38
CA GLN A 609 -21.76 19.50 -18.07
C GLN A 609 -22.95 18.54 -18.10
N THR A 610 -23.70 18.46 -19.21
CA THR A 610 -24.88 17.59 -19.35
C THR A 610 -24.62 16.45 -20.34
N PHE A 611 -25.34 15.34 -20.20
CA PHE A 611 -25.24 14.22 -21.14
C PHE A 611 -25.70 14.58 -22.55
N ASP A 612 -26.70 15.46 -22.72
CA ASP A 612 -27.07 16.06 -24.01
C ASP A 612 -25.85 16.78 -24.66
N GLY A 613 -25.15 17.59 -23.86
CA GLY A 613 -23.93 18.25 -24.33
C GLY A 613 -22.85 17.26 -24.74
N ILE A 614 -22.65 16.17 -23.97
CA ILE A 614 -21.69 15.11 -24.30
C ILE A 614 -22.06 14.45 -25.63
N ALA A 615 -23.33 14.08 -25.83
CA ALA A 615 -23.80 13.44 -27.05
C ALA A 615 -23.61 14.35 -28.28
N LYS A 616 -23.94 15.65 -28.18
CA LYS A 616 -23.72 16.63 -29.25
C LYS A 616 -22.25 16.83 -29.56
N LYS A 617 -21.39 16.92 -28.54
CA LYS A 617 -19.94 17.10 -28.73
C LYS A 617 -19.28 15.85 -29.32
N PHE A 618 -19.71 14.66 -28.91
CA PHE A 618 -19.23 13.40 -29.47
C PHE A 618 -19.61 13.29 -30.96
N LEU A 619 -20.86 13.58 -31.30
CA LEU A 619 -21.36 13.60 -32.67
C LEU A 619 -20.62 14.65 -33.51
N SER A 620 -20.40 15.85 -32.97
CA SER A 620 -19.60 16.90 -33.63
C SER A 620 -18.16 16.46 -33.92
N ALA A 621 -17.51 15.78 -32.96
CA ALA A 621 -16.15 15.28 -33.14
C ALA A 621 -16.05 14.21 -34.24
N ILE A 622 -17.05 13.33 -34.35
CA ILE A 622 -17.13 12.32 -35.40
C ILE A 622 -17.44 12.98 -36.76
N SER A 623 -18.34 13.95 -36.78
CA SER A 623 -18.69 14.66 -38.02
C SER A 623 -17.55 15.50 -38.59
N GLN A 624 -16.52 15.84 -37.81
CA GLN A 624 -15.30 16.48 -38.33
C GLN A 624 -14.38 15.54 -39.11
N MET A 625 -14.60 14.22 -39.07
CA MET A 625 -13.81 13.27 -39.86
C MET A 625 -14.04 13.49 -41.37
N LYS A 626 -13.09 13.12 -42.22
CA LYS A 626 -13.22 13.36 -43.68
C LYS A 626 -14.22 12.42 -44.36
N SER A 627 -14.49 11.26 -43.76
CA SER A 627 -15.31 10.20 -44.35
C SER A 627 -16.80 10.51 -44.35
N VAL A 628 -17.48 10.00 -45.38
CA VAL A 628 -18.94 10.08 -45.56
C VAL A 628 -19.64 9.01 -44.71
N ARG A 629 -19.09 7.79 -44.67
CA ARG A 629 -19.55 6.71 -43.78
C ARG A 629 -18.67 6.64 -42.54
N ILE A 630 -19.29 6.61 -41.36
CA ILE A 630 -18.61 6.48 -40.08
C ILE A 630 -19.25 5.40 -39.22
N ASP A 631 -18.48 4.40 -38.82
CA ASP A 631 -18.92 3.29 -37.98
C ASP A 631 -18.34 3.48 -36.56
N VAL A 632 -19.18 3.75 -35.58
CA VAL A 632 -18.84 3.86 -34.16
C VAL A 632 -19.18 2.54 -33.47
N ILE A 633 -18.18 1.89 -32.90
CA ILE A 633 -18.33 0.53 -32.36
C ILE A 633 -18.03 0.57 -30.87
N PHE A 634 -18.95 0.03 -30.07
CA PHE A 634 -18.83 -0.08 -28.62
C PHE A 634 -18.75 -1.55 -28.18
N ASP A 635 -18.15 -1.80 -27.02
CA ASP A 635 -18.20 -3.10 -26.34
C ASP A 635 -19.64 -3.42 -25.92
N GLN A 636 -20.04 -4.69 -26.03
CA GLN A 636 -21.24 -5.23 -25.41
C GLN A 636 -20.88 -6.04 -24.17
N TYR A 637 -21.75 -6.01 -23.17
CA TYR A 637 -21.48 -6.62 -21.87
C TYR A 637 -22.48 -7.75 -21.61
N PHE A 638 -21.98 -8.98 -21.52
CA PHE A 638 -22.74 -10.17 -21.11
C PHE A 638 -22.30 -10.64 -19.72
N SER A 639 -23.18 -11.35 -19.03
CA SER A 639 -22.87 -12.13 -17.83
C SER A 639 -23.55 -13.51 -17.95
N PRO A 640 -22.81 -14.62 -17.77
CA PRO A 640 -21.37 -14.72 -17.46
C PRO A 640 -20.47 -14.45 -18.69
N SER A 641 -19.30 -13.83 -18.48
CA SER A 641 -18.31 -13.53 -19.53
C SER A 641 -16.93 -14.09 -19.19
N ILE A 642 -16.18 -14.57 -20.19
CA ILE A 642 -14.79 -14.99 -19.99
C ILE A 642 -13.85 -13.83 -19.58
N LYS A 643 -14.33 -12.58 -19.70
CA LYS A 643 -13.65 -11.37 -19.24
C LYS A 643 -13.98 -11.02 -17.78
N ASP A 644 -14.86 -11.77 -17.11
CA ASP A 644 -15.27 -11.53 -15.72
C ASP A 644 -14.08 -11.48 -14.75
N PHE A 645 -13.03 -12.26 -15.00
CA PHE A 645 -11.80 -12.22 -14.22
C PHE A 645 -11.12 -10.85 -14.31
N GLU A 646 -10.97 -10.30 -15.52
CA GLU A 646 -10.36 -8.98 -15.77
C GLU A 646 -11.28 -7.83 -15.30
N ARG A 647 -12.60 -7.98 -15.47
CA ARG A 647 -13.62 -7.04 -14.98
C ARG A 647 -13.63 -6.97 -13.47
N SER A 648 -13.57 -8.09 -12.76
CA SER A 648 -13.57 -8.14 -11.29
C SER A 648 -12.38 -7.44 -10.61
N ARG A 649 -11.27 -7.21 -11.33
CA ARG A 649 -10.14 -6.38 -10.84
C ARG A 649 -10.45 -4.88 -10.87
N ARG A 650 -11.42 -4.46 -11.67
CA ARG A 650 -11.91 -3.09 -11.78
C ARG A 650 -13.12 -3.06 -10.86
N GLU A 651 -13.01 -2.43 -9.69
CA GLU A 651 -14.09 -2.43 -8.69
C GLU A 651 -15.41 -1.95 -9.30
N GLU A 652 -16.34 -2.88 -9.55
CA GLU A 652 -17.61 -2.61 -10.23
C GLU A 652 -18.75 -2.54 -9.20
N SER A 653 -19.46 -1.41 -9.20
CA SER A 653 -20.79 -1.29 -8.59
C SER A 653 -21.79 -2.05 -9.45
N THR A 654 -22.67 -2.84 -8.84
CA THR A 654 -23.74 -3.60 -9.50
C THR A 654 -25.08 -2.84 -9.56
N ILE A 655 -25.06 -1.54 -9.23
CA ILE A 655 -26.27 -0.73 -9.19
C ILE A 655 -26.58 -0.23 -10.61
N PRO A 656 -27.76 -0.53 -11.18
CA PRO A 656 -28.15 -0.06 -12.51
C PRO A 656 -28.24 1.47 -12.52
N VAL A 657 -27.65 2.08 -13.55
CA VAL A 657 -27.59 3.54 -13.71
C VAL A 657 -28.57 4.01 -14.78
N PHE A 658 -29.33 5.06 -14.50
CA PHE A 658 -30.17 5.73 -15.48
C PHE A 658 -29.56 7.08 -15.90
N ILE A 659 -29.54 7.38 -17.19
CA ILE A 659 -28.98 8.62 -17.76
C ILE A 659 -30.08 9.38 -18.51
N GLY A 660 -30.37 10.61 -18.06
CA GLY A 660 -31.26 11.54 -18.75
C GLY A 660 -30.51 12.67 -19.48
N PRO A 661 -31.13 13.30 -20.50
CA PRO A 661 -30.47 14.34 -21.32
C PRO A 661 -30.06 15.60 -20.53
N ASN A 662 -30.88 16.03 -19.57
CA ASN A 662 -30.63 17.20 -18.72
C ASN A 662 -29.82 16.87 -17.46
N GLN A 663 -29.46 15.60 -17.25
CA GLN A 663 -28.72 15.18 -16.06
C GLN A 663 -27.27 15.68 -16.13
N ILE A 664 -26.78 16.18 -15.00
CA ILE A 664 -25.40 16.66 -14.88
C ILE A 664 -24.47 15.44 -14.81
N ARG A 665 -23.38 15.49 -15.57
CA ARG A 665 -22.39 14.42 -15.58
C ARG A 665 -21.69 14.30 -14.22
N PRO A 666 -21.23 13.09 -13.85
CA PRO A 666 -20.37 12.90 -12.70
C PRO A 666 -19.09 13.76 -12.78
N HIS A 667 -18.62 14.25 -11.63
CA HIS A 667 -17.42 15.09 -11.54
C HIS A 667 -16.19 14.39 -12.15
N ASN A 668 -16.04 13.08 -11.90
CA ASN A 668 -14.99 12.24 -12.48
C ASN A 668 -15.54 11.29 -13.55
N PHE A 669 -15.90 11.83 -14.71
CA PHE A 669 -16.41 11.05 -15.86
C PHE A 669 -15.47 9.93 -16.29
N GLY A 670 -14.14 10.12 -16.18
CA GLY A 670 -13.16 9.08 -16.51
C GLY A 670 -13.16 7.90 -15.55
N ALA A 671 -13.52 8.10 -14.28
CA ALA A 671 -13.70 7.01 -13.32
C ALA A 671 -15.02 6.25 -13.57
N GLU A 672 -16.10 6.96 -13.91
CA GLU A 672 -17.39 6.34 -14.23
C GLU A 672 -17.38 5.57 -15.56
N LEU A 673 -16.56 5.98 -16.53
CA LEU A 673 -16.27 5.18 -17.72
C LEU A 673 -15.54 3.84 -17.40
N LYS A 674 -15.23 3.54 -16.14
CA LYS A 674 -14.78 2.19 -15.73
C LYS A 674 -15.93 1.31 -15.25
N ASN A 675 -17.09 1.88 -14.92
CA ASN A 675 -18.27 1.18 -14.44
C ASN A 675 -19.05 0.58 -15.63
N MET A 676 -19.30 -0.72 -15.61
CA MET A 676 -20.00 -1.45 -16.66
C MET A 676 -21.44 -0.97 -16.86
N GLU A 677 -22.21 -0.83 -15.79
CA GLU A 677 -23.62 -0.42 -15.85
C GLU A 677 -23.75 1.01 -16.41
N PHE A 678 -22.79 1.89 -16.05
CA PHE A 678 -22.72 3.24 -16.59
C PHE A 678 -22.42 3.23 -18.10
N LYS A 679 -21.46 2.41 -18.56
CA LYS A 679 -21.14 2.27 -19.98
C LYS A 679 -22.34 1.82 -20.80
N ILE A 680 -23.06 0.80 -20.32
CA ILE A 680 -24.28 0.28 -20.97
C ILE A 680 -25.33 1.40 -21.05
N ALA A 681 -25.62 2.06 -19.94
CA ALA A 681 -26.58 3.15 -19.89
C ALA A 681 -26.22 4.32 -20.82
N LEU A 682 -24.93 4.66 -20.91
CA LEU A 682 -24.44 5.76 -21.73
C LEU A 682 -24.60 5.47 -23.23
N VAL A 683 -24.26 4.26 -23.66
CA VAL A 683 -24.39 3.87 -25.07
C VAL A 683 -25.87 3.78 -25.48
N ASN A 684 -26.73 3.21 -24.63
CA ASN A 684 -28.17 3.22 -24.86
C ASN A 684 -28.72 4.66 -24.96
N PHE A 685 -28.26 5.55 -24.08
CA PHE A 685 -28.61 6.97 -24.16
C PHE A 685 -28.20 7.60 -25.50
N PHE A 686 -26.98 7.35 -26.00
CA PHE A 686 -26.58 7.86 -27.33
C PHE A 686 -27.46 7.33 -28.45
N ILE A 687 -27.77 6.03 -28.41
CA ILE A 687 -28.59 5.38 -29.42
C ILE A 687 -30.00 6.00 -29.51
N ASP A 688 -30.62 6.28 -28.37
CA ASP A 688 -31.97 6.84 -28.34
C ASP A 688 -31.97 8.36 -28.55
N HIS A 689 -30.99 9.07 -28.01
CA HIS A 689 -30.91 10.52 -28.11
C HIS A 689 -30.49 11.02 -29.51
N TRP A 690 -29.71 10.24 -30.26
CA TRP A 690 -29.33 10.58 -31.63
C TRP A 690 -30.46 10.49 -32.66
N ASP A 691 -31.61 9.93 -32.28
CA ASP A 691 -32.84 9.93 -33.09
C ASP A 691 -33.61 11.27 -33.03
N SER A 692 -33.18 12.21 -32.17
CA SER A 692 -33.84 13.52 -32.03
C SER A 692 -33.57 14.46 -33.21
N GLU A 693 -34.57 15.29 -33.54
CA GLU A 693 -34.47 16.29 -34.62
C GLU A 693 -33.39 17.35 -34.36
N ASP A 694 -32.98 17.55 -33.10
CA ASP A 694 -31.89 18.45 -32.69
C ASP A 694 -30.50 18.02 -33.22
N MET A 695 -30.37 16.78 -33.70
CA MET A 695 -29.09 16.20 -34.17
C MET A 695 -28.85 16.37 -35.67
N VAL A 696 -29.86 16.81 -36.42
CA VAL A 696 -29.80 17.09 -37.87
C VAL A 696 -28.58 17.94 -38.29
N PRO A 697 -28.25 19.08 -37.64
CA PRO A 697 -27.10 19.89 -38.04
C PRO A 697 -25.75 19.22 -37.79
N PHE A 698 -25.69 18.23 -36.89
CA PHE A 698 -24.45 17.52 -36.56
C PHE A 698 -24.20 16.35 -37.50
N ILE A 699 -25.23 15.59 -37.90
CA ILE A 699 -25.09 14.47 -38.85
C ILE A 699 -24.84 14.98 -40.26
N GLY A 700 -25.57 16.02 -40.69
CA GLY A 700 -25.42 16.61 -42.02
C GLY A 700 -25.58 15.56 -43.14
N ASN A 701 -24.61 15.52 -44.06
CA ASN A 701 -24.60 14.61 -45.22
C ASN A 701 -23.91 13.26 -44.93
N LYS A 702 -23.66 12.92 -43.66
CA LYS A 702 -22.95 11.70 -43.27
C LYS A 702 -23.88 10.55 -42.98
N ILE A 703 -23.34 9.34 -43.08
CA ILE A 703 -24.00 8.10 -42.68
C ILE A 703 -23.26 7.57 -41.45
N ILE A 704 -23.95 7.52 -40.31
CA ILE A 704 -23.36 7.08 -39.04
C ILE A 704 -23.95 5.72 -38.67
N TYR A 705 -23.10 4.71 -38.51
CA TYR A 705 -23.46 3.40 -37.96
C TYR A 705 -22.99 3.31 -36.52
N VAL A 706 -23.85 2.82 -35.63
CA VAL A 706 -23.55 2.63 -34.20
C VAL A 706 -23.80 1.19 -33.84
N SER A 707 -22.73 0.47 -33.49
CA SER A 707 -22.79 -0.97 -33.17
C SER A 707 -22.65 -1.18 -31.66
N PHE A 708 -23.71 -1.73 -31.03
CA PHE A 708 -23.72 -2.08 -29.61
C PHE A 708 -24.50 -3.39 -29.35
N ASN A 709 -25.82 -3.37 -29.20
CA ASN A 709 -26.61 -4.62 -29.21
C ASN A 709 -26.99 -5.00 -30.65
N LYS A 710 -27.43 -4.01 -31.42
CA LYS A 710 -27.65 -4.08 -32.87
C LYS A 710 -26.86 -2.96 -33.54
N CYS A 711 -26.75 -3.02 -34.86
CA CYS A 711 -26.18 -1.93 -35.65
C CYS A 711 -27.29 -0.95 -36.05
N TYR A 712 -27.25 0.26 -35.52
CA TYR A 712 -28.18 1.34 -35.86
C TYR A 712 -27.55 2.30 -36.87
N SER A 713 -28.27 2.62 -37.93
CA SER A 713 -27.85 3.60 -38.93
C SER A 713 -28.63 4.89 -38.77
N TYR A 714 -27.93 6.02 -38.78
CA TYR A 714 -28.50 7.36 -38.71
C TYR A 714 -28.20 8.11 -40.00
N LYS A 715 -29.25 8.57 -40.69
CA LYS A 715 -29.18 9.38 -41.91
C LYS A 715 -30.18 10.53 -41.82
N VAL A 716 -29.86 11.68 -42.41
CA VAL A 716 -30.80 12.81 -42.50
C VAL A 716 -31.57 12.71 -43.82
N LEU A 717 -32.89 12.56 -43.75
CA LEU A 717 -33.80 12.59 -44.89
C LEU A 717 -34.91 13.61 -44.62
N ASN A 718 -35.16 14.53 -45.56
CA ASN A 718 -36.17 15.60 -45.42
C ASN A 718 -36.06 16.40 -44.11
N ASN A 719 -34.84 16.78 -43.70
CA ASN A 719 -34.54 17.47 -42.43
C ASN A 719 -34.99 16.70 -41.15
N LYS A 720 -35.14 15.38 -41.23
CA LYS A 720 -35.38 14.52 -40.06
C LYS A 720 -34.32 13.43 -40.00
N VAL A 721 -33.91 13.08 -38.78
CA VAL A 721 -33.05 11.91 -38.57
C VAL A 721 -33.92 10.67 -38.76
N VAL A 722 -33.44 9.74 -39.57
CA VAL A 722 -34.05 8.42 -39.77
C VAL A 722 -33.10 7.38 -39.19
N ARG A 723 -33.54 6.73 -38.11
CA ARG A 723 -32.90 5.55 -37.52
C ARG A 723 -33.45 4.28 -38.17
N SER A 724 -32.57 3.46 -38.73
CA SER A 724 -32.87 2.09 -39.18
C SER A 724 -31.90 1.10 -38.56
N ILE A 725 -32.32 -0.16 -38.42
CA ILE A 725 -31.46 -1.25 -37.95
C ILE A 725 -30.88 -1.96 -39.18
N GLU A 726 -29.56 -2.04 -39.26
CA GLU A 726 -28.86 -2.82 -40.29
C GLU A 726 -28.61 -4.24 -39.78
N GLU A 727 -29.42 -5.19 -40.21
CA GLU A 727 -29.33 -6.58 -39.76
C GLU A 727 -28.05 -7.28 -40.23
N SER A 728 -27.51 -6.86 -41.38
CA SER A 728 -26.26 -7.39 -41.97
C SER A 728 -25.03 -7.07 -41.12
N LEU A 729 -25.00 -5.89 -40.49
CA LEU A 729 -23.91 -5.41 -39.63
C LEU A 729 -24.12 -5.75 -38.14
N SER A 730 -25.29 -6.28 -37.78
CA SER A 730 -25.61 -6.64 -36.38
C SER A 730 -24.96 -7.97 -35.99
N CYS A 731 -24.07 -7.94 -35.00
CA CYS A 731 -23.27 -9.08 -34.52
C CYS A 731 -23.39 -9.27 -32.99
N GLU A 732 -24.50 -9.88 -32.56
CA GLU A 732 -24.90 -9.97 -31.13
C GLU A 732 -23.99 -10.85 -30.26
N GLU A 733 -23.21 -11.77 -30.84
CA GLU A 733 -22.31 -12.66 -30.07
C GLU A 733 -20.90 -12.09 -29.85
N HIS A 734 -20.57 -10.98 -30.51
CA HIS A 734 -19.27 -10.36 -30.34
C HIS A 734 -19.26 -9.48 -29.09
N GLU A 735 -18.48 -9.83 -28.06
CA GLU A 735 -18.42 -9.03 -26.85
C GLU A 735 -17.63 -7.72 -27.03
N GLU A 736 -16.43 -7.80 -27.60
CA GLU A 736 -15.51 -6.66 -27.69
C GLU A 736 -15.64 -5.89 -29.00
N ALA A 737 -15.47 -4.56 -28.90
CA ALA A 737 -15.38 -3.68 -30.07
C ALA A 737 -14.31 -4.16 -31.07
N ASP A 738 -13.20 -4.73 -30.58
CA ASP A 738 -12.09 -5.18 -31.41
C ASP A 738 -12.51 -6.18 -32.49
N SER A 739 -13.25 -7.23 -32.10
CA SER A 739 -13.73 -8.25 -33.02
C SER A 739 -14.85 -7.74 -33.94
N ARG A 740 -15.68 -6.80 -33.46
CA ARG A 740 -16.77 -6.17 -34.22
C ARG A 740 -16.26 -5.25 -35.31
N ILE A 741 -15.20 -4.50 -35.03
CA ILE A 741 -14.51 -3.68 -36.03
C ILE A 741 -14.12 -4.56 -37.22
N ILE A 742 -13.60 -5.76 -36.97
CA ILE A 742 -13.22 -6.69 -38.04
C ILE A 742 -14.44 -7.21 -38.80
N TYR A 743 -15.52 -7.58 -38.10
CA TYR A 743 -16.78 -7.99 -38.74
C TYR A 743 -17.29 -6.91 -39.70
N HIS A 744 -17.36 -5.65 -39.25
CA HIS A 744 -17.80 -4.52 -40.08
C HIS A 744 -16.94 -4.32 -41.34
N ILE A 745 -15.61 -4.50 -41.22
CA ILE A 745 -14.69 -4.40 -42.37
C ILE A 745 -14.95 -5.53 -43.37
N CYS A 746 -15.18 -6.75 -42.90
CA CYS A 746 -15.44 -7.92 -43.75
C CYS A 746 -16.75 -7.81 -44.54
N GLN A 747 -17.73 -7.04 -44.05
CA GLN A 747 -19.02 -6.84 -44.74
C GLN A 747 -18.96 -5.73 -45.83
N ILE A 748 -17.81 -5.09 -46.06
CA ILE A 748 -17.67 -4.08 -47.11
C ILE A 748 -17.39 -4.80 -48.44
N ASP A 749 -18.34 -4.72 -49.37
CA ASP A 749 -18.33 -5.42 -50.65
C ASP A 749 -17.88 -4.55 -51.84
N PHE A 750 -17.58 -3.27 -51.61
CA PHE A 750 -17.15 -2.31 -52.63
C PHE A 750 -15.74 -1.75 -52.36
N ASP A 751 -15.13 -1.18 -53.40
CA ASP A 751 -13.80 -0.59 -53.33
C ASP A 751 -13.82 0.69 -52.47
N ALA A 752 -13.04 0.68 -51.38
CA ALA A 752 -12.98 1.80 -50.43
C ALA A 752 -11.64 1.89 -49.69
N ASP A 753 -11.24 3.12 -49.36
CA ASP A 753 -10.18 3.40 -48.40
C ASP A 753 -10.78 3.50 -46.98
N VAL A 754 -10.42 2.54 -46.12
CA VAL A 754 -10.92 2.40 -44.75
C VAL A 754 -9.88 2.88 -43.74
N VAL A 755 -10.28 3.79 -42.84
CA VAL A 755 -9.41 4.29 -41.76
C VAL A 755 -9.99 3.90 -40.39
N ILE A 756 -9.22 3.11 -39.64
CA ILE A 756 -9.57 2.66 -38.30
C ILE A 756 -8.92 3.58 -37.26
N ARG A 757 -9.71 4.14 -36.34
CA ARG A 757 -9.24 4.96 -35.23
C ARG A 757 -9.39 4.19 -33.92
N CYS A 758 -8.28 3.68 -33.40
CA CYS A 758 -8.24 2.92 -32.16
C CYS A 758 -6.93 3.16 -31.38
N SER A 759 -6.91 2.73 -30.12
CA SER A 759 -5.67 2.57 -29.34
C SER A 759 -5.28 1.13 -29.08
N ASP A 760 -6.23 0.18 -29.19
CA ASP A 760 -5.97 -1.20 -28.83
C ASP A 760 -5.09 -1.91 -29.86
N SER A 761 -4.10 -2.65 -29.35
CA SER A 761 -3.20 -3.48 -30.14
C SER A 761 -3.91 -4.70 -30.72
N ASP A 762 -4.99 -5.16 -30.09
CA ASP A 762 -5.63 -6.42 -30.41
C ASP A 762 -6.35 -6.34 -31.77
N ILE A 763 -6.89 -5.16 -32.13
CA ILE A 763 -7.48 -4.88 -33.45
C ILE A 763 -6.51 -5.19 -34.59
N LEU A 764 -5.26 -4.73 -34.52
CA LEU A 764 -4.28 -5.00 -35.58
C LEU A 764 -4.01 -6.51 -35.70
N ILE A 765 -3.94 -7.22 -34.58
CA ILE A 765 -3.63 -8.65 -34.55
C ILE A 765 -4.78 -9.48 -35.12
N ILE A 766 -6.02 -9.16 -34.74
CA ILE A 766 -7.23 -9.82 -35.23
C ILE A 766 -7.43 -9.50 -36.73
N LEU A 767 -7.20 -8.25 -37.14
CA LEU A 767 -7.28 -7.82 -38.53
C LEU A 767 -6.29 -8.59 -39.41
N MET A 768 -5.02 -8.67 -39.00
CA MET A 768 -3.98 -9.43 -39.71
C MET A 768 -4.34 -10.91 -39.83
N GLY A 769 -5.02 -11.47 -38.84
CA GLY A 769 -5.60 -12.80 -38.93
C GLY A 769 -6.62 -12.91 -40.06
N ASN A 770 -7.58 -11.99 -40.16
CA ASN A 770 -8.73 -12.12 -41.06
C ASN A 770 -8.52 -11.53 -42.47
N MET A 771 -7.30 -11.12 -42.83
CA MET A 771 -7.01 -10.50 -44.14
C MET A 771 -7.41 -11.37 -45.34
N ASP A 772 -7.44 -12.69 -45.18
CA ASP A 772 -7.85 -13.66 -46.21
C ASP A 772 -9.36 -13.63 -46.53
N HIS A 773 -10.17 -13.02 -45.67
CA HIS A 773 -11.62 -12.89 -45.84
C HIS A 773 -12.06 -11.51 -46.35
N LEU A 774 -11.11 -10.57 -46.55
CA LEU A 774 -11.39 -9.21 -46.98
C LEU A 774 -11.41 -9.08 -48.50
N ASN A 775 -12.18 -8.12 -49.02
CA ASN A 775 -12.17 -7.78 -50.44
C ASN A 775 -10.77 -7.26 -50.85
N ALA A 776 -10.20 -7.83 -51.92
CA ALA A 776 -8.84 -7.57 -52.39
C ALA A 776 -8.56 -6.10 -52.78
N PHE A 777 -9.61 -5.33 -53.07
CA PHE A 777 -9.52 -3.92 -53.47
C PHE A 777 -9.60 -2.94 -52.29
N LEU A 778 -9.87 -3.41 -51.06
CA LEU A 778 -9.91 -2.57 -49.87
C LEU A 778 -8.51 -2.13 -49.43
N LYS A 779 -8.33 -0.83 -49.17
CA LYS A 779 -7.09 -0.31 -48.57
C LYS A 779 -7.36 0.11 -47.13
N ILE A 780 -6.66 -0.53 -46.20
CA ILE A 780 -6.93 -0.41 -44.78
C ILE A 780 -5.76 0.28 -44.08
N TRP A 781 -6.10 1.32 -43.34
CA TRP A 781 -5.17 2.13 -42.58
C TRP A 781 -5.61 2.17 -41.12
N ILE A 782 -4.66 2.03 -40.20
CA ILE A 782 -4.92 2.24 -38.76
C ILE A 782 -4.25 3.54 -38.33
N ASN A 783 -5.03 4.44 -37.77
CA ASN A 783 -4.58 5.71 -37.22
C ASN A 783 -4.30 5.55 -35.71
N ILE A 784 -3.04 5.31 -35.36
CA ILE A 784 -2.58 4.99 -34.00
C ILE A 784 -1.96 6.23 -33.35
N GLY A 785 -2.16 6.40 -32.04
CA GLY A 785 -1.50 7.46 -31.25
C GLY A 785 -2.31 8.77 -31.18
N VAL A 786 -1.88 9.65 -30.28
CA VAL A 786 -2.59 10.90 -29.95
C VAL A 786 -1.61 12.08 -29.98
N GLY A 787 -2.07 13.24 -30.44
CA GLY A 787 -1.26 14.46 -30.52
C GLY A 787 -0.06 14.27 -31.44
N ASN A 788 1.14 14.64 -30.97
CA ASN A 788 2.37 14.61 -31.77
C ASN A 788 2.88 13.20 -32.12
N HIS A 789 2.28 12.14 -31.57
CA HIS A 789 2.65 10.74 -31.85
C HIS A 789 1.61 10.02 -32.72
N GLN A 790 0.63 10.76 -33.25
CA GLN A 790 -0.40 10.23 -34.13
C GLN A 790 0.18 9.95 -35.53
N ARG A 791 -0.06 8.75 -36.05
CA ARG A 791 0.47 8.28 -37.35
C ARG A 791 -0.43 7.23 -37.99
N TYR A 792 -0.26 7.03 -39.30
CA TYR A 792 -1.07 6.10 -40.09
C TYR A 792 -0.27 4.86 -40.48
N VAL A 793 -0.78 3.69 -40.15
CA VAL A 793 -0.16 2.40 -40.46
C VAL A 793 -0.92 1.73 -41.59
N ASN A 794 -0.24 1.46 -42.72
CA ASN A 794 -0.80 0.72 -43.84
C ASN A 794 -0.83 -0.79 -43.51
N VAL A 795 -2.03 -1.35 -43.34
CA VAL A 795 -2.18 -2.77 -42.96
C VAL A 795 -1.95 -3.70 -44.15
N ASN A 796 -2.34 -3.30 -45.36
CA ASN A 796 -2.12 -4.11 -46.56
C ASN A 796 -0.63 -4.35 -46.81
N GLU A 797 0.21 -3.33 -46.61
CA GLU A 797 1.65 -3.47 -46.77
C GLU A 797 2.28 -4.32 -45.66
N LEU A 798 1.80 -4.19 -44.41
CA LEU A 798 2.19 -5.09 -43.33
C LEU A 798 1.87 -6.55 -43.63
N TYR A 799 0.69 -6.83 -44.18
CA TYR A 799 0.29 -8.17 -44.58
C TYR A 799 1.19 -8.74 -45.67
N ARG A 800 1.62 -7.93 -46.65
CA ARG A 800 2.59 -8.34 -47.67
C ARG A 800 3.96 -8.67 -47.08
N ILE A 801 4.44 -7.87 -46.12
CA ILE A 801 5.75 -8.07 -45.48
C ILE A 801 5.75 -9.32 -44.59
N LEU A 802 4.68 -9.54 -43.81
CA LEU A 802 4.60 -10.66 -42.88
C LEU A 802 4.23 -11.99 -43.56
N GLY A 803 3.43 -11.94 -44.63
CA GLY A 803 2.94 -13.09 -45.37
C GLY A 803 1.76 -13.81 -44.68
N ASP A 804 1.05 -14.63 -45.45
CA ASP A 804 -0.19 -15.31 -45.04
C ASP A 804 0.03 -16.19 -43.79
N SER A 805 0.99 -17.11 -43.84
CA SER A 805 1.21 -18.09 -42.76
C SER A 805 1.52 -17.45 -41.40
N LEU A 806 2.32 -16.39 -41.37
CA LEU A 806 2.68 -15.70 -40.12
C LEU A 806 1.50 -14.87 -39.61
N SER A 807 0.79 -14.17 -40.51
CA SER A 807 -0.37 -13.35 -40.17
C SER A 807 -1.50 -14.20 -39.57
N LYS A 808 -1.75 -15.39 -40.11
CA LYS A 808 -2.71 -16.36 -39.56
C LYS A 808 -2.32 -16.88 -38.17
N ALA A 809 -1.02 -16.94 -37.86
CA ALA A 809 -0.50 -17.40 -36.57
C ALA A 809 -0.55 -16.33 -35.46
N LEU A 810 -0.66 -15.03 -35.81
CA LEU A 810 -0.59 -13.92 -34.84
C LEU A 810 -1.68 -13.95 -33.75
N PRO A 811 -2.97 -14.25 -34.04
CA PRO A 811 -3.99 -14.33 -32.99
C PRO A 811 -3.68 -15.39 -31.93
N CYS A 812 -3.30 -16.60 -32.37
CA CYS A 812 -2.86 -17.68 -31.46
C CYS A 812 -1.61 -17.27 -30.67
N PHE A 813 -0.67 -16.60 -31.32
CA PHE A 813 0.55 -16.13 -30.68
C PHE A 813 0.28 -15.10 -29.59
N HIS A 814 -0.64 -14.17 -29.86
CA HIS A 814 -1.01 -13.17 -28.88
C HIS A 814 -1.71 -13.82 -27.67
N ALA A 815 -2.62 -14.77 -27.90
CA ALA A 815 -3.30 -15.51 -26.84
C ALA A 815 -2.37 -16.42 -26.02
N ILE A 816 -1.43 -17.15 -26.64
CA ILE A 816 -0.54 -18.06 -25.88
C ILE A 816 0.48 -17.31 -25.02
N THR A 817 0.94 -16.14 -25.47
CA THR A 817 1.92 -15.29 -24.75
C THR A 817 1.26 -14.31 -23.77
N GLY A 818 -0.04 -14.47 -23.55
CA GLY A 818 -0.88 -13.70 -22.63
C GLY A 818 -1.58 -12.50 -23.27
N CYS A 819 -2.88 -12.39 -23.05
CA CYS A 819 -3.74 -11.29 -23.44
C CYS A 819 -4.74 -10.97 -22.30
N ASP A 820 -5.85 -10.28 -22.58
CA ASP A 820 -6.85 -10.00 -21.53
C ASP A 820 -7.65 -11.24 -21.12
N TYR A 821 -7.66 -12.30 -21.93
CA TYR A 821 -8.38 -13.54 -21.69
C TYR A 821 -7.52 -14.67 -21.13
N THR A 822 -6.20 -14.62 -21.32
CA THR A 822 -5.27 -15.71 -21.00
C THR A 822 -4.03 -15.18 -20.28
N PRO A 823 -3.49 -15.93 -19.30
CA PRO A 823 -2.30 -15.51 -18.56
C PRO A 823 -1.04 -15.51 -19.44
N ALA A 824 -0.11 -14.62 -19.14
CA ALA A 824 1.25 -14.68 -19.67
C ALA A 824 2.17 -15.56 -18.82
N PHE A 825 3.26 -16.04 -19.42
CA PHE A 825 4.31 -16.73 -18.67
C PHE A 825 5.24 -15.73 -17.96
N ILE A 826 5.49 -15.94 -16.67
CA ILE A 826 6.30 -15.04 -15.85
C ILE A 826 7.71 -14.88 -16.43
N ARG A 827 8.16 -13.62 -16.54
CA ARG A 827 9.46 -13.22 -17.11
C ARG A 827 9.66 -13.63 -18.59
N LYS A 828 8.59 -13.97 -19.32
CA LYS A 828 8.63 -14.21 -20.78
C LYS A 828 7.87 -13.12 -21.52
N GLY A 829 8.58 -12.10 -22.02
CA GLY A 829 7.99 -11.06 -22.88
C GLY A 829 7.73 -11.55 -24.32
N LYS A 830 7.03 -10.76 -25.14
CA LYS A 830 6.62 -11.15 -26.51
C LYS A 830 7.73 -11.10 -27.56
N VAL A 831 8.83 -10.38 -27.32
CA VAL A 831 9.92 -10.16 -28.31
C VAL A 831 10.65 -11.44 -28.72
N ARG A 832 11.14 -12.22 -27.75
CA ARG A 832 11.90 -13.46 -28.02
C ARG A 832 11.01 -14.56 -28.61
N PRO A 833 9.81 -14.85 -28.07
CA PRO A 833 8.87 -15.79 -28.66
C PRO A 833 8.48 -15.44 -30.09
N PHE A 834 8.28 -14.16 -30.41
CA PHE A 834 7.95 -13.73 -31.77
C PHE A 834 9.06 -14.07 -32.78
N LYS A 835 10.34 -13.84 -32.42
CA LYS A 835 11.49 -14.25 -33.25
C LYS A 835 11.55 -15.76 -33.48
N ILE A 836 11.14 -16.57 -32.50
CA ILE A 836 11.08 -18.03 -32.62
C ILE A 836 9.98 -18.43 -33.62
N LEU A 837 8.80 -17.80 -33.54
CA LEU A 837 7.68 -18.05 -34.45
C LEU A 837 8.04 -17.65 -35.90
N GLU A 838 8.68 -16.49 -36.07
CA GLU A 838 9.07 -15.97 -37.38
C GLU A 838 10.04 -16.90 -38.13
N GLN A 839 10.95 -17.57 -37.41
CA GLN A 839 11.96 -18.45 -37.99
C GLN A 839 11.46 -19.87 -38.31
N SER A 840 10.26 -20.25 -37.85
CA SER A 840 9.76 -21.63 -37.96
C SER A 840 8.40 -21.71 -38.65
N LYS A 841 8.38 -22.25 -39.87
CA LYS A 841 7.12 -22.54 -40.60
C LYS A 841 6.28 -23.63 -39.90
N GLU A 842 6.93 -24.57 -39.22
CA GLU A 842 6.27 -25.61 -38.42
C GLU A 842 5.40 -24.96 -37.32
N TYR A 843 5.95 -23.99 -36.59
CA TYR A 843 5.19 -23.26 -35.57
C TYR A 843 4.11 -22.39 -36.19
N GLN A 844 4.37 -21.69 -37.29
CA GLN A 844 3.34 -20.88 -37.95
C GLN A 844 2.13 -21.73 -38.38
N SER A 845 2.37 -22.92 -38.94
CA SER A 845 1.29 -23.85 -39.31
C SER A 845 0.52 -24.37 -38.09
N ALA A 846 1.21 -24.77 -37.01
CA ALA A 846 0.56 -25.24 -35.79
C ALA A 846 -0.32 -24.14 -35.14
N PHE A 847 0.17 -22.91 -35.08
CA PHE A 847 -0.58 -21.78 -34.53
C PHE A 847 -1.82 -21.44 -35.36
N GLY A 848 -1.77 -21.63 -36.69
CA GLY A 848 -2.96 -21.50 -37.54
C GLY A 848 -3.95 -22.66 -37.38
N ASN A 849 -3.43 -23.89 -37.25
CA ASN A 849 -4.24 -25.12 -37.18
C ASN A 849 -4.94 -25.33 -35.83
N ILE A 850 -4.59 -24.59 -34.78
CA ILE A 850 -5.22 -24.74 -33.45
C ILE A 850 -6.75 -24.57 -33.47
N THR A 851 -7.29 -23.88 -34.47
CA THR A 851 -8.72 -23.62 -34.65
C THR A 851 -9.49 -24.77 -35.32
N THR A 852 -8.78 -25.81 -35.76
CA THR A 852 -9.35 -27.00 -36.43
C THR A 852 -10.36 -27.73 -35.55
N ASP A 853 -11.33 -28.37 -36.21
CA ASP A 853 -12.32 -29.26 -35.58
C ASP A 853 -11.93 -30.75 -35.71
N ASN A 854 -10.82 -31.05 -36.40
CA ASN A 854 -10.25 -32.40 -36.46
C ASN A 854 -9.41 -32.70 -35.21
N GLU A 855 -9.85 -33.65 -34.39
CA GLU A 855 -9.20 -34.01 -33.11
C GLU A 855 -7.76 -34.56 -33.29
N ASP A 856 -7.52 -35.43 -34.27
CA ASP A 856 -6.19 -35.99 -34.53
C ASP A 856 -5.17 -34.89 -34.91
N LEU A 857 -5.61 -33.94 -35.72
CA LEU A 857 -4.79 -32.79 -36.11
C LEU A 857 -4.56 -31.83 -34.92
N LEU A 858 -5.55 -31.69 -34.03
CA LEU A 858 -5.44 -30.86 -32.84
C LEU A 858 -4.41 -31.43 -31.85
N ASP A 859 -4.40 -32.74 -31.62
CA ASP A 859 -3.45 -33.39 -30.73
C ASP A 859 -2.01 -33.21 -31.24
N SER A 860 -1.80 -33.43 -32.55
CA SER A 860 -0.49 -33.16 -33.17
C SER A 860 -0.08 -31.67 -33.04
N THR A 861 -1.05 -30.76 -33.13
CA THR A 861 -0.84 -29.32 -32.96
C THR A 861 -0.43 -28.99 -31.52
N PHE A 862 -1.07 -29.58 -30.52
CA PHE A 862 -0.74 -29.36 -29.10
C PHE A 862 0.68 -29.81 -28.77
N VAL A 863 1.15 -30.93 -29.34
CA VAL A 863 2.56 -31.38 -29.19
C VAL A 863 3.55 -30.36 -29.76
N ILE A 864 3.24 -29.76 -30.91
CA ILE A 864 4.09 -28.74 -31.53
C ILE A 864 4.07 -27.43 -30.71
N LEU A 865 2.92 -27.06 -30.15
CA LEU A 865 2.80 -25.89 -29.24
C LEU A 865 3.54 -26.12 -27.92
N GLU A 866 3.53 -27.35 -27.39
CA GLU A 866 4.33 -27.74 -26.23
C GLU A 866 5.83 -27.57 -26.49
N LYS A 867 6.32 -28.05 -27.64
CA LYS A 867 7.69 -27.84 -28.12
C LYS A 867 8.05 -26.36 -28.23
N PHE A 868 7.12 -25.50 -28.69
CA PHE A 868 7.32 -24.05 -28.70
C PHE A 868 7.51 -23.47 -27.29
N VAL A 869 6.71 -23.90 -26.31
CA VAL A 869 6.87 -23.49 -24.90
C VAL A 869 8.21 -23.95 -24.34
N CYS A 870 8.64 -25.18 -24.61
CA CYS A 870 9.97 -25.68 -24.24
C CYS A 870 11.10 -24.78 -24.78
N GLN A 871 11.02 -24.40 -26.06
CA GLN A 871 12.00 -23.53 -26.70
C GLN A 871 12.00 -22.10 -26.14
N MET A 872 10.84 -21.57 -25.76
CA MET A 872 10.70 -20.28 -25.07
C MET A 872 11.40 -20.27 -23.70
N TYR A 873 11.42 -21.42 -23.00
CA TYR A 873 12.17 -21.59 -21.76
C TYR A 873 13.67 -21.89 -21.96
N GLY A 874 14.13 -22.02 -23.21
CA GLY A 874 15.55 -22.12 -23.57
C GLY A 874 16.02 -23.52 -23.93
N VAL A 875 15.12 -24.52 -23.98
CA VAL A 875 15.46 -25.91 -24.32
C VAL A 875 14.94 -26.23 -25.73
N LYS A 876 15.84 -26.34 -26.72
CA LYS A 876 15.47 -26.46 -28.15
C LYS A 876 15.06 -27.88 -28.58
N ASN A 877 15.50 -28.91 -27.88
CA ASN A 877 15.36 -30.32 -28.29
C ASN A 877 14.34 -31.12 -27.45
N SER A 878 13.52 -30.47 -26.63
CA SER A 878 12.48 -31.14 -25.84
C SER A 878 11.10 -30.80 -26.38
N SER A 879 10.23 -31.82 -26.48
CA SER A 879 8.80 -31.70 -26.79
C SER A 879 7.91 -31.91 -25.56
N ASP A 880 8.50 -32.10 -24.38
CA ASP A 880 7.77 -32.36 -23.13
C ASP A 880 8.16 -31.32 -22.06
N VAL A 881 7.17 -30.58 -21.54
CA VAL A 881 7.42 -29.53 -20.54
C VAL A 881 7.83 -30.10 -19.19
N ASN A 882 7.37 -31.29 -18.82
CA ASN A 882 7.75 -31.92 -17.55
C ASN A 882 9.25 -32.27 -17.54
N SER A 883 9.75 -32.84 -18.64
CA SER A 883 11.19 -33.05 -18.87
C SER A 883 11.98 -31.74 -18.79
N VAL A 884 11.45 -30.63 -19.32
CA VAL A 884 12.08 -29.30 -19.22
C VAL A 884 12.07 -28.77 -17.78
N ARG A 885 11.00 -28.99 -17.02
CA ARG A 885 10.94 -28.65 -15.57
C ARG A 885 12.04 -29.37 -14.81
N PHE A 886 12.19 -30.67 -15.03
CA PHE A 886 13.25 -31.47 -14.41
C PHE A 886 14.65 -31.03 -14.83
N HIS A 887 14.88 -30.77 -16.12
CA HIS A 887 16.17 -30.30 -16.63
C HIS A 887 16.55 -28.91 -16.09
N LEU A 888 15.61 -27.95 -16.03
CA LEU A 888 15.85 -26.61 -15.47
C LEU A 888 16.09 -26.66 -13.96
N PHE A 889 15.35 -27.52 -13.26
CA PHE A 889 15.58 -27.80 -11.85
C PHE A 889 16.98 -28.39 -11.64
N SER A 890 17.34 -29.44 -12.37
CA SER A 890 18.63 -30.12 -12.28
C SER A 890 19.81 -29.21 -12.58
N ASN A 891 19.73 -28.37 -13.61
CA ASN A 891 20.78 -27.39 -13.93
C ASN A 891 20.96 -26.30 -12.87
N THR A 892 19.91 -26.00 -12.11
CA THR A 892 19.97 -25.02 -11.03
C THR A 892 20.57 -25.64 -9.75
N PHE A 893 20.44 -26.96 -9.57
CA PHE A 893 20.73 -27.63 -8.28
C PHE A 893 21.81 -28.71 -8.29
N GLN A 894 22.32 -29.18 -9.42
CA GLN A 894 23.41 -30.17 -9.41
C GLN A 894 24.73 -29.57 -8.91
N SER A 895 25.30 -30.23 -7.90
CA SER A 895 26.71 -30.12 -7.52
C SER A 895 27.59 -30.62 -8.67
N LYS A 896 28.75 -30.01 -8.90
CA LYS A 896 29.73 -30.45 -9.92
C LYS A 896 30.44 -31.78 -9.57
N LYS A 897 30.05 -32.46 -8.49
CA LYS A 897 30.62 -33.74 -8.04
C LYS A 897 29.48 -34.74 -7.81
N SER A 898 29.66 -35.96 -8.32
CA SER A 898 28.58 -36.88 -8.69
C SER A 898 27.94 -37.71 -7.57
N ASP A 899 28.33 -37.60 -6.30
CA ASP A 899 27.83 -38.56 -5.27
C ASP A 899 27.63 -37.96 -3.87
N GLU A 900 27.32 -36.67 -3.75
CA GLU A 900 26.90 -36.08 -2.46
C GLU A 900 25.41 -35.75 -2.48
N ASN A 901 24.68 -36.17 -1.43
CA ASN A 901 23.33 -35.73 -1.12
C ASN A 901 23.25 -34.19 -1.21
N PHE A 902 22.06 -33.64 -1.51
CA PHE A 902 21.81 -32.20 -1.66
C PHE A 902 22.15 -31.39 -0.37
N GLU A 903 23.44 -31.19 -0.06
CA GLU A 903 23.94 -30.53 1.15
C GLU A 903 24.25 -29.03 0.96
N LYS A 904 23.67 -28.38 -0.07
CA LYS A 904 23.66 -26.91 -0.11
C LYS A 904 22.44 -26.39 0.65
N LYS A 905 22.66 -25.62 1.72
CA LYS A 905 21.62 -24.83 2.39
C LYS A 905 20.84 -24.02 1.34
N PHE A 906 19.61 -24.44 1.06
CA PHE A 906 18.70 -23.77 0.14
C PHE A 906 18.25 -22.43 0.72
N ARG A 907 18.75 -21.31 0.18
CA ARG A 907 18.10 -20.01 0.29
C ARG A 907 17.57 -19.60 -1.09
N ASN A 908 16.26 -19.42 -1.20
CA ASN A 908 15.55 -18.71 -2.28
C ASN A 908 15.45 -19.38 -3.68
N PHE A 909 14.79 -20.53 -3.81
CA PHE A 909 14.34 -21.01 -5.14
C PHE A 909 13.05 -20.29 -5.57
N ASP A 910 13.06 -19.72 -6.76
CA ASP A 910 11.90 -19.06 -7.37
C ASP A 910 11.19 -20.01 -8.34
N SER A 911 10.11 -20.66 -7.87
CA SER A 911 9.33 -21.62 -8.68
C SER A 911 8.65 -20.99 -9.89
N SER A 912 8.58 -19.66 -9.99
CA SER A 912 8.06 -18.96 -11.18
C SER A 912 8.99 -19.07 -12.40
N SER A 913 10.22 -19.54 -12.20
CA SER A 913 11.23 -19.72 -13.26
C SER A 913 11.02 -20.99 -14.08
N LEU A 914 10.24 -21.96 -13.57
CA LEU A 914 9.90 -23.21 -14.26
C LEU A 914 8.72 -23.00 -15.24
N PRO A 915 8.64 -23.75 -16.35
CA PRO A 915 7.43 -23.77 -17.18
C PRO A 915 6.27 -24.45 -16.43
N PRO A 916 5.00 -24.23 -16.82
CA PRO A 916 3.87 -24.99 -16.28
C PRO A 916 4.08 -26.51 -16.46
N CYS A 917 3.49 -27.31 -15.58
CA CYS A 917 3.43 -28.76 -15.83
C CYS A 917 2.50 -29.06 -17.01
N LYS A 918 2.57 -30.29 -17.52
CA LYS A 918 1.78 -30.69 -18.69
C LYS A 918 0.27 -30.50 -18.51
N ALA A 919 -0.27 -30.85 -17.34
CA ALA A 919 -1.70 -30.68 -17.03
C ALA A 919 -2.11 -29.20 -17.01
N GLU A 920 -1.25 -28.32 -16.50
CA GLU A 920 -1.48 -26.87 -16.48
C GLU A 920 -1.40 -26.26 -17.89
N LEU A 921 -0.44 -26.70 -18.69
CA LEU A 921 -0.27 -26.24 -20.06
C LEU A 921 -1.44 -26.67 -20.94
N GLN A 922 -1.95 -27.89 -20.77
CA GLN A 922 -3.08 -28.39 -21.55
C GLN A 922 -4.34 -27.53 -21.35
N GLN A 923 -4.66 -27.17 -20.10
CA GLN A 923 -5.77 -26.24 -19.82
C GLN A 923 -5.52 -24.85 -20.40
N HIS A 924 -4.27 -24.37 -20.39
CA HIS A 924 -3.91 -23.11 -21.04
C HIS A 924 -4.11 -23.15 -22.56
N LEU A 925 -3.70 -24.23 -23.22
CA LEU A 925 -3.87 -24.40 -24.67
C LEU A 925 -5.34 -24.49 -25.08
N LEU A 926 -6.19 -25.11 -24.27
CA LEU A 926 -7.65 -25.12 -24.50
C LEU A 926 -8.24 -23.70 -24.45
N ARG A 927 -7.80 -22.88 -23.50
CA ARG A 927 -8.22 -21.46 -23.44
C ARG A 927 -7.71 -20.66 -24.63
N VAL A 928 -6.46 -20.87 -25.01
CA VAL A 928 -5.85 -20.25 -26.20
C VAL A 928 -6.62 -20.63 -27.47
N ARG A 929 -7.02 -21.90 -27.62
CA ARG A 929 -7.85 -22.36 -28.74
C ARG A 929 -9.17 -21.59 -28.80
N TYR A 930 -9.87 -21.46 -27.67
CA TYR A 930 -11.15 -20.74 -27.60
C TYR A 930 -11.00 -19.29 -28.09
N VAL A 931 -10.05 -18.54 -27.51
CA VAL A 931 -9.81 -17.13 -27.85
C VAL A 931 -9.33 -16.97 -29.29
N THR A 932 -8.47 -17.88 -29.76
CA THR A 932 -7.99 -17.86 -31.15
C THR A 932 -9.12 -18.11 -32.14
N LYS A 933 -10.03 -19.06 -31.84
CA LYS A 933 -11.19 -19.35 -32.70
C LYS A 933 -12.13 -18.15 -32.75
N LEU A 934 -12.39 -17.50 -31.61
CA LEU A 934 -13.16 -16.25 -31.54
C LEU A 934 -12.56 -15.16 -32.45
N TRP A 935 -11.25 -14.95 -32.41
CA TRP A 935 -10.58 -13.92 -33.21
C TRP A 935 -10.44 -14.29 -34.70
N ARG A 936 -10.15 -15.56 -35.02
CA ARG A 936 -10.03 -16.04 -36.41
C ARG A 936 -11.34 -16.08 -37.17
N ASN A 937 -12.45 -16.20 -36.46
CA ASN A 937 -13.79 -16.21 -37.02
C ASN A 937 -14.49 -14.86 -36.83
N ALA A 938 -13.75 -13.78 -36.57
CA ALA A 938 -14.34 -12.45 -36.40
C ALA A 938 -15.07 -11.93 -37.65
N HIS A 939 -14.83 -12.54 -38.82
CA HIS A 939 -15.58 -12.29 -40.06
C HIS A 939 -16.99 -12.91 -40.08
N LEU A 940 -17.28 -13.88 -39.19
CA LEU A 940 -18.58 -14.52 -39.06
C LEU A 940 -19.43 -13.82 -38.00
N LYS A 941 -20.75 -13.84 -38.15
CA LYS A 941 -21.70 -13.30 -37.16
C LYS A 941 -21.71 -14.08 -35.83
N HIS A 942 -21.40 -15.38 -35.92
CA HIS A 942 -21.30 -16.32 -34.79
C HIS A 942 -19.86 -16.87 -34.75
N PRO A 943 -18.95 -16.24 -33.98
CA PRO A 943 -17.51 -16.48 -34.11
C PRO A 943 -17.06 -17.83 -33.52
N THR A 944 -17.77 -18.42 -32.55
CA THR A 944 -17.38 -19.73 -32.00
C THR A 944 -18.57 -20.55 -31.55
N SER A 945 -18.52 -21.86 -31.80
CA SER A 945 -19.43 -22.87 -31.26
C SER A 945 -18.87 -23.58 -30.02
N LEU A 946 -17.63 -23.27 -29.63
CA LEU A 946 -16.99 -23.89 -28.46
C LEU A 946 -17.62 -23.37 -27.18
N SER A 947 -17.73 -24.24 -26.17
CA SER A 947 -18.15 -23.84 -24.83
C SER A 947 -16.94 -23.39 -24.00
N PRO A 948 -17.02 -22.26 -23.27
CA PRO A 948 -15.99 -21.88 -22.30
C PRO A 948 -15.73 -22.97 -21.25
N VAL A 949 -16.77 -23.67 -20.80
CA VAL A 949 -16.63 -24.73 -19.78
C VAL A 949 -15.80 -25.90 -20.28
N ALA A 950 -15.97 -26.27 -21.55
CA ALA A 950 -15.16 -27.29 -22.22
C ALA A 950 -13.74 -26.81 -22.59
N SER A 951 -13.45 -25.52 -22.41
CA SER A 951 -12.22 -24.86 -22.87
C SER A 951 -11.34 -24.34 -21.72
N GLY A 952 -11.49 -24.87 -20.51
CA GLY A 952 -10.62 -24.54 -19.37
C GLY A 952 -11.13 -23.43 -18.44
N TRP A 953 -12.44 -23.20 -18.42
CA TRP A 953 -13.14 -22.36 -17.44
C TRP A 953 -14.21 -23.15 -16.67
N THR A 954 -14.61 -22.67 -15.50
CA THR A 954 -15.75 -23.18 -14.71
C THR A 954 -16.61 -22.01 -14.25
N ILE A 955 -17.90 -22.25 -14.00
CA ILE A 955 -18.81 -21.21 -13.50
C ILE A 955 -18.83 -21.29 -11.97
N LYS A 956 -18.51 -20.19 -11.31
CA LYS A 956 -18.66 -19.99 -9.85
C LYS A 956 -19.31 -18.63 -9.62
N ASP A 957 -20.38 -18.58 -8.82
CA ASP A 957 -21.12 -17.34 -8.50
C ASP A 957 -21.54 -16.55 -9.76
N ASN A 958 -22.02 -17.25 -10.80
CA ASN A 958 -22.41 -16.68 -12.09
C ASN A 958 -21.29 -15.92 -12.84
N LYS A 959 -20.02 -16.26 -12.58
CA LYS A 959 -18.82 -15.76 -13.27
C LYS A 959 -17.91 -16.90 -13.71
N TYR A 960 -17.19 -16.72 -14.81
CA TYR A 960 -16.18 -17.69 -15.24
C TYR A 960 -14.88 -17.56 -14.42
N ASP A 961 -14.39 -18.69 -13.92
CA ASP A 961 -13.14 -18.84 -13.18
C ASP A 961 -12.23 -19.88 -13.86
N PHE A 962 -10.91 -19.74 -13.73
CA PHE A 962 -9.95 -20.58 -14.44
C PHE A 962 -9.88 -22.00 -13.86
N VAL A 963 -9.92 -23.00 -14.74
CA VAL A 963 -9.50 -24.37 -14.40
C VAL A 963 -8.01 -24.49 -14.68
N TRP A 964 -7.19 -24.50 -13.64
CA TRP A 964 -5.74 -24.51 -13.82
C TRP A 964 -5.18 -25.85 -14.29
N PHE A 965 -5.69 -26.97 -13.77
CA PHE A 965 -5.31 -28.32 -14.15
C PHE A 965 -6.46 -29.29 -13.85
N LEU A 966 -6.43 -30.47 -14.48
CA LEU A 966 -7.28 -31.61 -14.13
C LEU A 966 -6.37 -32.73 -13.60
N GLY A 967 -6.78 -33.41 -12.54
CA GLY A 967 -5.99 -34.44 -11.85
C GLY A 967 -5.54 -34.04 -10.45
N GLU A 968 -4.68 -34.85 -9.84
CA GLU A 968 -4.20 -34.63 -8.48
C GLU A 968 -3.14 -33.52 -8.42
N GLN A 969 -3.22 -32.65 -7.41
CA GLN A 969 -2.23 -31.57 -7.21
C GLN A 969 -0.87 -32.12 -6.73
N LEU A 970 -0.91 -33.21 -5.97
CA LEU A 970 0.22 -33.91 -5.36
C LEU A 970 0.00 -35.42 -5.52
N PRO A 971 1.06 -36.23 -5.46
CA PRO A 971 0.91 -37.69 -5.49
C PRO A 971 0.07 -38.20 -4.31
N SER A 972 -0.82 -39.16 -4.58
CA SER A 972 -1.75 -39.73 -3.60
C SER A 972 -1.09 -40.36 -2.37
N SER A 973 0.12 -40.91 -2.51
CA SER A 973 0.91 -41.50 -1.42
C SER A 973 2.40 -41.19 -1.57
N ILE A 974 3.09 -41.02 -0.43
CA ILE A 974 4.57 -40.90 -0.38
C ILE A 974 5.23 -42.17 -0.97
N ALA A 975 4.58 -43.34 -0.84
CA ALA A 975 5.07 -44.59 -1.41
C ALA A 975 5.16 -44.56 -2.95
N ASP A 976 4.35 -43.73 -3.62
CA ASP A 976 4.31 -43.66 -5.09
C ASP A 976 5.54 -42.94 -5.68
N ILE A 977 6.32 -42.26 -4.85
CA ILE A 977 7.44 -41.40 -5.26
C ILE A 977 8.78 -41.89 -4.69
N ILE A 978 8.78 -42.87 -3.77
CA ILE A 978 10.00 -43.46 -3.23
C ILE A 978 10.51 -44.54 -4.17
N ILE A 979 11.78 -44.46 -4.55
CA ILE A 979 12.47 -45.51 -5.31
C ILE A 979 12.63 -46.72 -4.39
N GLN A 980 11.86 -47.79 -4.66
CA GLN A 980 12.01 -49.06 -3.94
C GLN A 980 13.32 -49.73 -4.36
N ASN A 981 14.32 -49.74 -3.48
CA ASN A 981 15.52 -50.54 -3.66
C ASN A 981 15.18 -52.01 -3.38
N GLU A 982 14.80 -52.79 -4.39
CA GLU A 982 14.94 -54.23 -4.32
C GLU A 982 16.43 -54.60 -4.48
N ARG A 983 16.95 -55.39 -3.52
CA ARG A 983 18.37 -55.77 -3.26
C ARG A 983 19.05 -54.77 -2.31
N VAL A 984 19.35 -55.07 -1.05
CA VAL A 984 19.95 -56.30 -0.48
C VAL A 984 19.46 -56.47 0.95
N LEU A 985 18.83 -57.62 1.24
CA LEU A 985 18.83 -58.23 2.57
C LEU A 985 20.24 -58.72 2.88
N ARG A 986 20.84 -58.26 3.98
CA ARG A 986 21.66 -59.07 4.92
C ARG A 986 22.19 -58.21 6.07
N ASN A 987 21.78 -58.62 7.27
CA ASN A 987 22.35 -58.50 8.61
C ASN A 987 23.67 -57.73 8.74
N ASP A 988 23.75 -56.83 9.73
CA ASP A 988 24.39 -57.18 11.00
C ASP A 988 23.95 -56.21 12.10
N ASP A 989 23.47 -56.80 13.20
CA ASP A 989 23.32 -56.19 14.51
C ASP A 989 24.71 -55.85 15.08
N ASN A 990 24.84 -54.71 15.76
CA ASN A 990 25.67 -54.53 16.97
C ASN A 990 25.46 -53.12 17.55
N ASP A 991 24.66 -53.09 18.61
CA ASP A 991 24.98 -52.58 19.94
C ASP A 991 25.67 -51.21 20.15
N GLN A 992 24.98 -50.46 21.03
CA GLN A 992 25.45 -49.69 22.19
C GLN A 992 25.72 -48.18 22.07
N ASP A 993 24.78 -47.47 22.71
CA ASP A 993 24.97 -46.56 23.84
C ASP A 993 25.44 -45.11 23.66
N ASP A 994 24.67 -44.28 24.39
CA ASP A 994 24.99 -43.04 25.09
C ASP A 994 25.00 -41.68 24.36
N ASP A 995 23.96 -40.91 24.72
CA ASP A 995 24.00 -39.55 25.28
C ASP A 995 25.02 -38.53 24.74
N PHE A 996 24.54 -37.39 24.24
CA PHE A 996 24.62 -36.10 24.95
C PHE A 996 24.17 -34.93 24.06
N ASN A 997 23.42 -34.02 24.69
CA ASN A 997 23.25 -32.59 24.40
C ASN A 997 24.08 -31.98 23.27
N THR A 998 23.43 -31.18 22.43
CA THR A 998 24.03 -29.92 21.95
C THR A 998 22.98 -28.83 21.75
N SER A 999 23.18 -27.79 22.55
CA SER A 999 22.67 -26.43 22.41
C SER A 999 22.86 -25.86 20.99
N SER A 1000 21.88 -25.13 20.47
CA SER A 1000 22.10 -24.19 19.38
C SER A 1000 21.45 -22.84 19.70
N ASN A 1001 22.32 -21.90 20.08
CA ASN A 1001 22.09 -20.47 20.02
C ASN A 1001 21.68 -20.05 18.60
N GLU A 1002 20.57 -19.34 18.46
CA GLU A 1002 20.29 -18.52 17.27
C GLU A 1002 20.28 -17.05 17.70
N SER A 1003 21.41 -16.40 17.44
CA SER A 1003 21.58 -14.95 17.40
C SER A 1003 21.28 -14.47 15.98
N ASP A 1004 20.14 -13.83 15.78
CA ASP A 1004 19.82 -13.08 14.57
C ASP A 1004 20.29 -11.63 14.76
N ASP A 1005 21.50 -11.35 14.27
CA ASP A 1005 21.98 -10.00 13.94
C ASP A 1005 21.48 -9.64 12.53
N ASP A 1006 20.45 -8.79 12.44
CA ASP A 1006 20.07 -8.09 11.21
C ASP A 1006 20.47 -6.61 11.35
N ASP A 1007 21.71 -6.32 10.93
CA ASP A 1007 22.24 -4.99 10.67
C ASP A 1007 21.80 -4.56 9.26
N ASP A 1008 20.78 -3.70 9.15
CA ASP A 1008 20.51 -2.94 7.92
C ASP A 1008 19.80 -1.61 8.27
N CYS A 1009 20.62 -0.59 8.56
CA CYS A 1009 20.18 0.80 8.61
C CYS A 1009 21.17 1.68 7.83
N GLN A 1010 21.07 1.65 6.51
CA GLN A 1010 21.62 2.68 5.64
C GLN A 1010 20.47 3.31 4.85
N ASP A 1011 20.06 4.52 5.22
CA ASP A 1011 19.87 5.64 4.30
C ASP A 1011 19.31 6.87 5.01
N ALA A 1012 20.21 7.80 5.31
CA ALA A 1012 19.89 9.20 5.60
C ALA A 1012 21.09 10.09 5.23
N SER A 1013 21.41 10.19 3.93
CA SER A 1013 22.28 11.25 3.44
C SER A 1013 21.43 12.46 3.03
N PHE A 1014 21.52 13.53 3.83
CA PHE A 1014 21.10 14.86 3.40
C PHE A 1014 22.09 15.41 2.37
N VAL A 1015 21.56 15.77 1.20
CA VAL A 1015 22.25 16.56 0.17
C VAL A 1015 22.36 17.99 0.70
N CYS A 1016 23.58 18.45 0.94
CA CYS A 1016 23.89 19.85 1.19
C CYS A 1016 24.39 20.43 -0.14
N ASN A 1017 23.53 21.13 -0.87
CA ASN A 1017 23.97 21.96 -1.99
C ASN A 1017 24.52 23.27 -1.41
N THR A 1018 25.83 23.41 -1.50
CA THR A 1018 26.56 24.67 -1.35
C THR A 1018 26.21 25.57 -2.52
N ILE A 1019 25.62 26.74 -2.27
CA ILE A 1019 25.66 27.86 -3.21
C ILE A 1019 26.73 28.81 -2.67
N MET A 1020 27.86 28.86 -3.37
CA MET A 1020 28.75 30.02 -3.36
C MET A 1020 28.19 30.99 -4.42
N GLU A 1021 27.53 32.04 -3.94
CA GLU A 1021 27.65 33.46 -4.32
C GLU A 1021 26.58 34.28 -3.59
#